data_AF-A0ABC9SPN2-F1
#
_entry.id   AF-A0ABC9SPN2-F1
#
_cell.length_a   1.000
_cell.length_b   1.000
_cell.length_c   1.000
_cell.angle_alpha   90.00
_cell.angle_beta   90.00
_cell.angle_gamma   90.00
#
_symmetry.space_group_name_H-M   'P 1'
#
loop_
_entity.id
_entity.type
_entity.pdbx_description
1 polymer ?
#
loop_
_entity_poly.entity_id
_entity_poly.type
_entity_poly.pdbx_seq_one_letter_code
_entity_poly.pdbx_strand_id
1 'polypeptide(L)'
;MKKKLASVVTCMLLAPMFLNGNVNAVNADSKINQISTTQENQQKEMDRKGLLGYYFKGKDFNNLTMFAPTRDNTLMYDQQTANALLDKKQQEYQSIRWIGLIQSKETGDFTFNLSKDEQAIIEIDGKIISNKGKEKQVVHLEKEKLVPIKIEYQSDTKFNIDSKTFKELKLFKIDSQNQSQQVQLRNPEFNKKESQEFLAKASKTNLFKQKMKRDIDEDTDTDGDSIPDLWEENGYTIQNKVAVKWDDSLASKGYTKFVSNPLDSHTVGDPYTDYEKAARDLDLSNAKETFNPLVAAFPSVNVSMEKVILSPNENLSNSVESHSSTNWSYTNTEGASIEAGGGPLGLSFGVSVNYQHSETVAQEWGTSTGNTSQFNTASAGYLNANVRYNNVGTGAIYDVKPTTSFVLNNNTIATITAKSNSTALSISPGDSYPEIGKNAIAITSMDDFNSHPITLNKQQVNQLLNNKPIMLETDQTDGVYKIRDTHGNIVTGGEWNGVTQQIKAKTASIIVDDGKQVAEKRVAAKDYGHPEDKTPPLTLKDTLKLSYPDEIKETNGLLYYDDKPIYESSVMTYLDENTAKEVKKQINDTTGKFKDVNHLYDVKLTPKMNFTIKMASLYDGAENRSYTGPLGTWYLTYNVVGGNTGKRQYRSAHSSAHVALSSEAKKKLNQNANYYLSMYMKADSTTEPTIEVAGEKSAITSKKVKLNNQNYQRVDILVKNSERNPMDKIYIRGNGTTNVYWDDVTISEVSAINPASLSDEEIQEIFKDSTIEYGNPSFVADAVTFKNIKPLQNYVKEYEIYHKLFSHDSSGNEHITENNFNKEGDLKEDGSVKVDLKDNGLGLWMSVGSNLKVWAITNDGRKIEVLNKNA
;
A
#
# COMPACT_ATOMS: atom_id res chain seq x y z
N MET A 1 46.57 -63.46 -0.76
CA MET A 1 45.53 -64.12 -1.58
C MET A 1 44.88 -63.08 -2.47
N LYS A 2 44.66 -63.43 -3.75
CA LYS A 2 44.09 -62.61 -4.85
C LYS A 2 42.60 -62.30 -4.57
N LYS A 3 42.14 -61.03 -4.68
CA LYS A 3 41.55 -60.26 -5.81
C LYS A 3 40.03 -60.40 -6.05
N LYS A 4 39.47 -59.25 -6.49
CA LYS A 4 38.21 -58.92 -7.23
C LYS A 4 37.01 -58.55 -6.34
N LEU A 5 36.17 -57.53 -6.60
CA LEU A 5 35.87 -56.59 -7.71
C LEU A 5 35.19 -55.34 -7.07
N ALA A 6 35.17 -54.11 -7.63
CA ALA A 6 34.29 -53.68 -8.73
C ALA A 6 34.59 -52.23 -9.21
N SER A 7 34.18 -51.96 -10.47
CA SER A 7 34.43 -50.78 -11.31
C SER A 7 33.74 -49.48 -10.91
N VAL A 8 34.40 -48.37 -11.24
CA VAL A 8 33.86 -47.01 -11.44
C VAL A 8 33.95 -46.69 -12.93
N VAL A 9 32.92 -46.06 -13.52
CA VAL A 9 32.98 -45.46 -14.86
C VAL A 9 32.84 -43.95 -14.72
N THR A 10 33.83 -43.26 -15.30
CA THR A 10 34.09 -41.82 -15.30
C THR A 10 33.39 -41.16 -16.49
N CYS A 11 32.86 -39.95 -16.33
CA CYS A 11 32.53 -39.05 -17.45
C CYS A 11 33.14 -37.67 -17.21
N MET A 12 33.73 -37.15 -18.29
CA MET A 12 34.65 -36.01 -18.38
C MET A 12 33.96 -34.64 -18.21
N LEU A 13 34.67 -33.74 -17.53
CA LEU A 13 34.44 -32.29 -17.50
C LEU A 13 35.01 -31.64 -18.77
N LEU A 14 34.20 -30.84 -19.47
CA LEU A 14 34.64 -29.87 -20.48
C LEU A 14 34.43 -28.47 -19.92
N ALA A 15 35.54 -27.75 -19.71
CA ALA A 15 35.56 -26.33 -19.40
C ALA A 15 35.80 -25.52 -20.69
N PRO A 16 35.06 -24.44 -20.95
CA PRO A 16 35.46 -23.47 -21.98
C PRO A 16 36.36 -22.37 -21.39
N MET A 17 37.53 -22.23 -22.02
CA MET A 17 38.47 -21.12 -21.86
C MET A 17 37.90 -19.85 -22.50
N PHE A 18 37.92 -18.72 -21.79
CA PHE A 18 37.67 -17.41 -22.38
C PHE A 18 38.97 -16.80 -22.91
N LEU A 19 38.96 -16.44 -24.20
CA LEU A 19 40.00 -15.71 -24.92
C LEU A 19 39.88 -14.21 -24.63
N ASN A 20 41.02 -13.57 -24.33
CA ASN A 20 41.16 -12.12 -24.26
C ASN A 20 41.03 -11.48 -25.65
N GLY A 21 40.14 -10.50 -25.78
CA GLY A 21 40.04 -9.61 -26.93
C GLY A 21 39.62 -8.21 -26.51
N ASN A 22 40.55 -7.26 -26.58
CA ASN A 22 40.30 -5.82 -26.44
C ASN A 22 39.38 -5.34 -27.57
N VAL A 23 38.19 -4.84 -27.24
CA VAL A 23 37.42 -3.96 -28.13
C VAL A 23 36.81 -2.83 -27.30
N ASN A 24 37.21 -1.60 -27.64
CA ASN A 24 36.74 -0.37 -27.02
C ASN A 24 35.23 -0.19 -27.26
N ALA A 25 34.46 -0.04 -26.18
CA ALA A 25 33.09 0.46 -26.26
C ALA A 25 33.12 1.99 -26.37
N VAL A 26 32.59 2.49 -27.48
CA VAL A 26 32.38 3.92 -27.76
C VAL A 26 31.21 4.42 -26.91
N ASN A 27 31.49 5.28 -25.95
CA ASN A 27 30.47 6.08 -25.27
C ASN A 27 30.13 7.29 -26.14
N ALA A 28 28.84 7.43 -26.47
CA ALA A 28 28.31 8.62 -27.12
C ALA A 28 28.06 9.72 -26.09
N ASP A 29 28.83 10.80 -26.21
CA ASP A 29 28.60 12.07 -25.52
C ASP A 29 27.25 12.67 -25.90
N SER A 30 26.38 12.92 -24.93
CA SER A 30 25.37 13.97 -25.04
C SER A 30 25.47 14.90 -23.83
N LYS A 31 26.03 16.08 -24.08
CA LYS A 31 26.07 17.21 -23.14
C LYS A 31 24.67 17.75 -22.94
N ILE A 32 24.15 17.67 -21.72
CA ILE A 32 23.08 18.54 -21.23
C ILE A 32 23.57 19.15 -19.90
N ASN A 33 23.54 20.48 -19.84
CA ASN A 33 24.12 21.32 -18.80
C ASN A 33 23.58 20.98 -17.39
N GLN A 34 24.44 20.47 -16.53
CA GLN A 34 24.23 20.44 -15.08
C GLN A 34 24.46 21.85 -14.50
N ILE A 35 23.40 22.44 -13.97
CA ILE A 35 23.51 23.48 -12.94
C ILE A 35 23.86 22.77 -11.65
N SER A 36 24.98 23.16 -11.05
CA SER A 36 25.57 22.55 -9.87
C SER A 36 24.70 22.73 -8.61
N THR A 37 24.20 21.62 -8.08
CA THR A 37 23.87 21.47 -6.65
C THR A 37 24.71 20.34 -6.08
N THR A 38 25.95 20.67 -5.74
CA THR A 38 26.89 19.82 -5.02
C THR A 38 26.47 19.76 -3.54
N GLN A 39 25.79 18.68 -3.16
CA GLN A 39 25.84 18.07 -1.82
C GLN A 39 25.35 16.62 -1.95
N GLU A 40 26.13 15.79 -2.64
CA GLU A 40 26.02 14.33 -2.45
C GLU A 40 26.50 14.02 -1.03
N ASN A 41 25.55 13.71 -0.14
CA ASN A 41 25.81 13.01 1.11
C ASN A 41 26.39 11.63 0.76
N GLN A 42 27.72 11.55 0.62
CA GLN A 42 28.44 10.28 0.61
C GLN A 42 28.28 9.64 1.99
N GLN A 43 27.25 8.80 2.13
CA GLN A 43 27.02 7.96 3.30
C GLN A 43 28.15 6.92 3.32
N LYS A 44 29.22 7.21 4.06
CA LYS A 44 30.37 6.29 4.22
C LYS A 44 29.88 4.93 4.71
N GLU A 45 30.40 3.89 4.06
CA GLU A 45 30.21 2.48 4.44
C GLU A 45 30.38 2.30 5.96
N MET A 46 29.33 1.80 6.61
CA MET A 46 29.10 1.86 8.05
C MET A 46 29.67 0.63 8.76
N ASP A 47 30.84 0.75 9.38
CA ASP A 47 31.42 -0.32 10.22
C ASP A 47 30.93 -0.19 11.67
N ARG A 48 30.41 -1.28 12.28
CA ARG A 48 30.01 -1.36 13.71
C ARG A 48 31.23 -1.50 14.65
N LYS A 49 32.33 -0.81 14.31
CA LYS A 49 33.51 -0.66 15.16
C LYS A 49 33.26 0.35 16.28
N GLY A 50 33.89 0.09 17.42
CA GLY A 50 33.81 0.93 18.61
C GLY A 50 32.81 0.42 19.63
N LEU A 51 32.82 1.00 20.83
CA LEU A 51 31.80 0.81 21.86
C LEU A 51 30.73 1.89 21.77
N LEU A 52 29.55 1.63 22.33
CA LEU A 52 28.51 2.63 22.54
C LEU A 52 28.81 3.42 23.83
N GLY A 53 29.08 4.72 23.70
CA GLY A 53 29.38 5.62 24.81
C GLY A 53 28.16 6.42 25.25
N TYR A 54 27.89 6.46 26.55
CA TYR A 54 26.86 7.27 27.21
C TYR A 54 27.54 8.38 28.02
N TYR A 55 27.19 9.63 27.74
CA TYR A 55 27.91 10.80 28.22
C TYR A 55 27.07 11.64 29.19
N PHE A 56 27.57 11.83 30.41
CA PHE A 56 26.81 12.38 31.54
C PHE A 56 27.42 13.67 32.07
N LYS A 57 26.59 14.65 32.43
CA LYS A 57 27.08 15.92 33.01
C LYS A 57 27.56 15.77 34.45
N GLY A 58 26.92 14.89 35.23
CA GLY A 58 27.28 14.69 36.63
C GLY A 58 28.13 13.45 36.83
N LYS A 59 29.03 13.51 37.82
CA LYS A 59 30.01 12.47 38.14
C LYS A 59 29.40 11.08 38.43
N ASP A 60 28.15 11.02 38.89
CA ASP A 60 27.48 9.80 39.33
C ASP A 60 26.62 9.14 38.24
N PHE A 61 26.91 9.38 36.95
CA PHE A 61 26.14 8.85 35.81
C PHE A 61 24.68 9.29 35.86
N ASN A 62 24.47 10.58 36.11
CA ASN A 62 23.18 11.26 36.03
C ASN A 62 23.25 12.40 35.01
N ASN A 63 22.10 12.90 34.55
CA ASN A 63 22.01 13.91 33.51
C ASN A 63 22.61 13.43 32.19
N LEU A 64 22.03 12.37 31.62
CA LEU A 64 22.46 11.82 30.33
C LEU A 64 22.25 12.88 29.25
N THR A 65 23.31 13.20 28.51
CA THR A 65 23.26 14.26 27.50
C THR A 65 23.15 13.70 26.09
N MET A 66 23.90 12.65 25.81
CA MET A 66 23.93 11.97 24.52
C MET A 66 24.44 10.56 24.71
N PHE A 67 24.13 9.69 23.76
CA PHE A 67 24.88 8.47 23.54
C PHE A 67 25.26 8.33 22.07
N ALA A 68 26.41 7.71 21.80
CA ALA A 68 26.95 7.62 20.46
C ALA A 68 27.95 6.46 20.34
N PRO A 69 28.06 5.81 19.18
CA PRO A 69 29.15 4.89 18.91
C PRO A 69 30.48 5.66 18.87
N THR A 70 31.50 5.01 19.42
CA THR A 70 32.89 5.46 19.28
C THR A 70 33.47 4.98 17.96
N ARG A 71 34.55 5.61 17.48
CA ARG A 71 35.13 5.33 16.17
C ARG A 71 36.30 4.37 16.27
N ASP A 72 36.31 3.36 15.40
CA ASP A 72 37.39 2.39 15.27
C ASP A 72 37.71 1.72 16.61
N ASN A 73 39.00 1.66 16.97
CA ASN A 73 39.46 1.16 18.27
C ASN A 73 39.72 2.32 19.25
N THR A 74 39.11 3.49 19.04
CA THR A 74 39.20 4.66 19.92
C THR A 74 37.94 4.79 20.78
N LEU A 75 37.97 5.64 21.80
CA LEU A 75 36.80 5.98 22.62
C LEU A 75 36.18 7.34 22.23
N MET A 76 36.48 7.82 21.03
CA MET A 76 35.98 9.11 20.52
C MET A 76 34.74 8.93 19.65
N TYR A 77 33.75 9.80 19.84
CA TYR A 77 32.53 9.84 19.01
C TYR A 77 32.63 10.87 17.88
N ASP A 78 31.62 10.91 17.01
CA ASP A 78 31.53 11.93 15.96
C ASP A 78 31.20 13.33 16.50
N GLN A 79 32.24 14.12 16.75
CA GLN A 79 32.10 15.50 17.24
C GLN A 79 31.30 16.41 16.29
N GLN A 80 31.42 16.21 14.97
CA GLN A 80 30.77 17.10 14.00
C GLN A 80 29.25 16.98 14.11
N THR A 81 28.77 15.74 14.15
CA THR A 81 27.36 15.44 14.35
C THR A 81 26.87 15.91 15.73
N ALA A 82 27.64 15.65 16.80
CA ALA A 82 27.28 16.11 18.14
C ALA A 82 27.13 17.64 18.23
N ASN A 83 28.01 18.40 17.55
CA ASN A 83 27.92 19.86 17.49
C ASN A 83 26.71 20.38 16.69
N ALA A 84 26.14 19.58 15.80
CA ALA A 84 24.93 19.95 15.06
C ALA A 84 23.67 19.78 15.94
N LEU A 85 23.67 18.74 16.78
CA LEU A 85 22.58 18.39 17.69
C LEU A 85 22.62 19.16 19.02
N LEU A 86 23.81 19.43 19.55
CA LEU A 86 24.00 20.02 20.89
C LEU A 86 24.97 21.19 20.86
N ASP A 87 24.67 22.21 21.68
CA ASP A 87 25.60 23.31 21.92
C ASP A 87 26.83 22.84 22.71
N LYS A 88 27.96 23.52 22.50
CA LYS A 88 29.22 23.18 23.21
C LYS A 88 29.09 23.14 24.73
N LYS A 89 28.25 23.99 25.32
CA LYS A 89 28.00 24.01 26.78
C LYS A 89 27.26 22.77 27.26
N GLN A 90 26.44 22.16 26.41
CA GLN A 90 25.74 20.93 26.75
C GLN A 90 26.70 19.74 26.73
N GLN A 91 27.77 19.80 25.93
CA GLN A 91 28.78 18.75 25.76
C GLN A 91 29.92 18.79 26.80
N GLU A 92 29.64 19.25 28.02
CA GLU A 92 30.55 19.15 29.17
C GLU A 92 30.15 17.96 30.05
N TYR A 93 31.08 17.02 30.22
CA TYR A 93 30.84 15.75 30.91
C TYR A 93 31.68 15.63 32.19
N GLN A 94 31.23 14.79 33.12
CA GLN A 94 32.01 14.37 34.29
C GLN A 94 32.13 12.85 34.39
N SER A 95 31.25 12.09 33.73
CA SER A 95 31.37 10.64 33.65
C SER A 95 30.94 10.11 32.29
N ILE A 96 31.49 8.96 31.92
CA ILE A 96 31.19 8.27 30.66
C ILE A 96 31.07 6.78 30.94
N ARG A 97 30.04 6.14 30.36
CA ARG A 97 29.89 4.68 30.34
C ARG A 97 30.06 4.19 28.92
N TRP A 98 30.98 3.28 28.67
CA TRP A 98 31.08 2.57 27.38
C TRP A 98 30.59 1.13 27.53
N ILE A 99 29.79 0.69 26.57
CA ILE A 99 29.19 -0.65 26.52
C ILE A 99 29.37 -1.23 25.12
N GLY A 100 29.68 -2.52 25.03
CA GLY A 100 29.73 -3.21 23.74
C GLY A 100 30.41 -4.56 23.88
N LEU A 101 31.11 -4.95 22.82
CA LEU A 101 31.79 -6.23 22.72
C LEU A 101 33.28 -6.00 22.42
N ILE A 102 34.12 -6.89 22.94
CA ILE A 102 35.53 -6.99 22.58
C ILE A 102 35.79 -8.27 21.79
N GLN A 103 36.78 -8.21 20.90
CA GLN A 103 37.25 -9.35 20.12
C GLN A 103 38.78 -9.40 20.13
N SER A 104 39.36 -10.58 20.36
CA SER A 104 40.81 -10.79 20.28
C SER A 104 41.20 -11.50 18.99
N LYS A 105 42.28 -11.04 18.34
CA LYS A 105 42.86 -11.69 17.14
C LYS A 105 43.58 -13.01 17.44
N GLU A 106 43.83 -13.26 18.71
CA GLU A 106 44.59 -14.40 19.21
C GLU A 106 43.97 -14.92 20.50
N THR A 107 44.09 -16.23 20.73
CA THR A 107 43.68 -16.86 21.98
C THR A 107 44.77 -16.62 23.02
N GLY A 108 44.39 -16.21 24.23
CA GLY A 108 45.36 -15.99 25.29
C GLY A 108 44.78 -15.37 26.55
N ASP A 109 45.67 -15.18 27.52
CA ASP A 109 45.38 -14.61 28.83
C ASP A 109 45.84 -13.16 28.85
N PHE A 110 44.91 -12.25 29.15
CA PHE A 110 45.15 -10.81 29.09
C PHE A 110 44.71 -10.08 30.36
N THR A 111 45.39 -8.99 30.68
CA THR A 111 44.88 -7.95 31.59
C THR A 111 44.50 -6.72 30.78
N PHE A 112 43.61 -5.86 31.29
CA PHE A 112 43.12 -4.69 30.55
C PHE A 112 43.40 -3.40 31.32
N ASN A 113 43.83 -2.36 30.60
CA ASN A 113 44.08 -1.03 31.15
C ASN A 113 43.41 0.05 30.29
N LEU A 114 42.81 1.04 30.96
CA LEU A 114 42.45 2.32 30.35
C LEU A 114 43.60 3.32 30.55
N SER A 115 43.81 4.25 29.61
CA SER A 115 44.88 5.27 29.73
C SER A 115 44.76 6.18 30.97
N LYS A 116 43.55 6.33 31.53
CA LYS A 116 43.26 6.99 32.82
C LYS A 116 42.62 5.99 33.80
N ASP A 117 43.29 4.86 33.97
CA ASP A 117 42.81 3.69 34.69
C ASP A 117 42.37 3.94 36.13
N GLU A 118 43.06 4.84 36.85
CA GLU A 118 42.77 5.19 38.25
C GLU A 118 41.36 5.81 38.43
N GLN A 119 40.78 6.29 37.34
CA GLN A 119 39.46 6.92 37.27
C GLN A 119 38.40 6.02 36.63
N ALA A 120 38.71 4.75 36.34
CA ALA A 120 37.83 3.83 35.64
C ALA A 120 37.64 2.49 36.36
N ILE A 121 36.49 1.86 36.13
CA ILE A 121 36.23 0.46 36.49
C ILE A 121 35.86 -0.27 35.21
N ILE A 122 36.47 -1.44 34.99
CA ILE A 122 36.27 -2.28 33.80
C ILE A 122 35.63 -3.59 34.24
N GLU A 123 34.52 -3.93 33.60
CA GLU A 123 33.81 -5.20 33.72
C GLU A 123 33.85 -5.92 32.37
N ILE A 124 34.23 -7.21 32.38
CA ILE A 124 34.20 -8.09 31.21
C ILE A 124 33.42 -9.35 31.60
N ASP A 125 32.46 -9.75 30.77
CA ASP A 125 31.61 -10.92 31.01
C ASP A 125 30.94 -10.90 32.41
N GLY A 126 30.47 -9.72 32.83
CA GLY A 126 29.82 -9.51 34.12
C GLY A 126 30.74 -9.57 35.34
N LYS A 127 32.06 -9.65 35.17
CA LYS A 127 33.05 -9.66 36.26
C LYS A 127 33.90 -8.40 36.23
N ILE A 128 34.07 -7.75 37.38
CA ILE A 128 35.00 -6.61 37.52
C ILE A 128 36.43 -7.14 37.42
N ILE A 129 37.12 -6.76 36.35
CA ILE A 129 38.50 -7.20 36.06
C ILE A 129 39.54 -6.10 36.33
N SER A 130 39.08 -4.86 36.51
CA SER A 130 39.90 -3.78 37.06
C SER A 130 39.05 -2.77 37.80
N ASN A 131 39.52 -2.37 38.99
CA ASN A 131 38.87 -1.38 39.84
C ASN A 131 39.83 -0.22 40.11
N LYS A 132 39.64 0.91 39.44
CA LYS A 132 40.47 2.13 39.58
C LYS A 132 41.97 1.84 39.37
N GLY A 133 42.29 1.07 38.33
CA GLY A 133 43.64 0.62 38.01
C GLY A 133 44.24 -0.40 38.98
N LYS A 134 43.50 -0.82 40.01
CA LYS A 134 43.88 -1.87 40.96
C LYS A 134 43.16 -3.18 40.62
N GLU A 135 43.53 -4.25 41.33
CA GLU A 135 42.84 -5.55 41.31
C GLU A 135 42.71 -6.13 39.88
N LYS A 136 43.81 -6.09 39.12
CA LYS A 136 43.87 -6.56 37.74
C LYS A 136 43.70 -8.07 37.69
N GLN A 137 42.56 -8.53 37.16
CA GLN A 137 42.29 -9.93 36.90
C GLN A 137 42.70 -10.31 35.48
N VAL A 138 43.23 -11.52 35.34
CA VAL A 138 43.53 -12.11 34.03
C VAL A 138 42.23 -12.65 33.44
N VAL A 139 41.99 -12.31 32.17
CA VAL A 139 40.84 -12.75 31.39
C VAL A 139 41.34 -13.61 30.23
N HIS A 140 40.83 -14.83 30.14
CA HIS A 140 41.06 -15.70 28.98
C HIS A 140 40.14 -15.30 27.84
N LEU A 141 40.71 -14.96 26.68
CA LEU A 141 39.95 -14.69 25.46
C LEU A 141 40.26 -15.73 24.40
N GLU A 142 39.21 -16.24 23.75
CA GLU A 142 39.32 -17.09 22.57
C GLU A 142 39.40 -16.22 21.31
N LYS A 143 40.23 -16.63 20.35
CA LYS A 143 40.38 -15.95 19.06
C LYS A 143 39.02 -15.77 18.37
N GLU A 144 38.78 -14.55 17.88
CA GLU A 144 37.56 -14.08 17.20
C GLU A 144 36.24 -14.17 18.00
N LYS A 145 36.27 -14.63 19.26
CA LYS A 145 35.07 -14.66 20.11
C LYS A 145 34.72 -13.28 20.61
N LEU A 146 33.44 -12.92 20.50
CA LEU A 146 32.89 -11.68 21.03
C LEU A 146 32.57 -11.85 22.51
N VAL A 147 33.02 -10.91 23.34
CA VAL A 147 32.81 -10.92 24.79
C VAL A 147 32.27 -9.56 25.26
N PRO A 148 31.20 -9.51 26.08
CA PRO A 148 30.67 -8.25 26.60
C PRO A 148 31.66 -7.49 27.46
N ILE A 149 31.72 -6.17 27.25
CA ILE A 149 32.51 -5.23 28.05
C ILE A 149 31.67 -4.05 28.51
N LYS A 150 31.88 -3.62 29.74
CA LYS A 150 31.38 -2.37 30.31
C LYS A 150 32.53 -1.61 30.97
N ILE A 151 32.70 -0.34 30.61
CA ILE A 151 33.70 0.55 31.20
C ILE A 151 32.98 1.76 31.75
N GLU A 152 33.21 2.09 33.01
CA GLU A 152 32.69 3.31 33.63
C GLU A 152 33.85 4.20 34.06
N TYR A 153 33.84 5.46 33.64
CA TYR A 153 34.87 6.45 33.94
C TYR A 153 34.28 7.66 34.65
N GLN A 154 34.93 8.12 35.72
CA GLN A 154 34.57 9.32 36.48
C GLN A 154 35.76 10.27 36.56
N SER A 155 35.56 11.52 36.12
CA SER A 155 36.54 12.59 36.29
C SER A 155 36.19 13.47 37.48
N ASP A 156 37.21 14.01 38.15
CA ASP A 156 37.05 15.01 39.22
C ASP A 156 36.75 16.41 38.67
N THR A 157 37.01 16.64 37.38
CA THR A 157 36.78 17.93 36.71
C THR A 157 35.94 17.71 35.47
N LYS A 158 35.14 18.73 35.11
CA LYS A 158 34.39 18.72 33.85
C LYS A 158 35.36 18.69 32.67
N PHE A 159 35.01 17.93 31.65
CA PHE A 159 35.80 17.78 30.44
C PHE A 159 34.88 17.65 29.22
N ASN A 160 35.43 17.88 28.04
CA ASN A 160 34.75 17.73 26.76
C ASN A 160 35.71 17.05 25.77
N ILE A 161 35.30 16.83 24.52
CA ILE A 161 36.16 16.15 23.55
C ILE A 161 37.47 16.90 23.29
N ASP A 162 37.48 18.23 23.43
CA ASP A 162 38.64 19.06 23.12
C ASP A 162 39.72 18.92 24.20
N SER A 163 39.32 18.48 25.40
CA SER A 163 40.22 18.24 26.51
C SER A 163 41.28 17.19 26.18
N LYS A 164 42.51 17.44 26.67
CA LYS A 164 43.61 16.49 26.57
C LYS A 164 43.24 15.14 27.19
N THR A 165 42.54 15.17 28.32
CA THR A 165 42.05 13.97 29.02
C THR A 165 41.23 13.07 28.10
N PHE A 166 40.24 13.61 27.39
CA PHE A 166 39.38 12.82 26.51
C PHE A 166 40.16 12.22 25.34
N LYS A 167 40.99 13.03 24.66
CA LYS A 167 41.79 12.62 23.49
C LYS A 167 42.79 11.50 23.80
N GLU A 168 43.20 11.38 25.06
CA GLU A 168 44.14 10.35 25.52
C GLU A 168 43.45 9.05 25.95
N LEU A 169 42.12 8.99 26.07
CA LEU A 169 41.41 7.78 26.51
C LEU A 169 41.49 6.66 25.46
N LYS A 170 42.23 5.61 25.80
CA LYS A 170 42.36 4.38 25.01
C LYS A 170 42.33 3.16 25.92
N LEU A 171 41.71 2.08 25.43
CA LEU A 171 41.70 0.76 26.06
C LEU A 171 42.78 -0.13 25.42
N PHE A 172 43.56 -0.79 26.27
CA PHE A 172 44.58 -1.74 25.86
C PHE A 172 44.40 -3.07 26.58
N LYS A 173 44.72 -4.16 25.89
CA LYS A 173 45.00 -5.46 26.52
C LYS A 173 46.50 -5.66 26.65
N ILE A 174 46.93 -6.34 27.70
CA ILE A 174 48.33 -6.63 28.00
C ILE A 174 48.46 -8.14 28.15
N ASP A 175 49.34 -8.75 27.38
CA ASP A 175 49.59 -10.19 27.42
C ASP A 175 50.54 -10.60 28.56
N SER A 176 50.78 -11.90 28.71
CA SER A 176 51.70 -12.45 29.71
C SER A 176 53.17 -12.05 29.52
N GLN A 177 53.53 -11.51 28.35
CA GLN A 177 54.86 -11.00 28.03
C GLN A 177 54.95 -9.47 28.27
N ASN A 178 53.89 -8.88 28.86
CA ASN A 178 53.76 -7.46 29.14
C ASN A 178 53.73 -6.58 27.87
N GLN A 179 53.36 -7.16 26.72
CA GLN A 179 53.17 -6.40 25.49
C GLN A 179 51.77 -5.81 25.45
N SER A 180 51.70 -4.50 25.23
CA SER A 180 50.43 -3.77 25.10
C SER A 180 49.93 -3.83 23.66
N GLN A 181 48.68 -4.25 23.50
CA GLN A 181 48.00 -4.33 22.22
C GLN A 181 46.65 -3.62 22.29
N GLN A 182 46.21 -3.07 21.16
CA GLN A 182 44.90 -2.47 21.06
C GLN A 182 43.82 -3.55 20.91
N VAL A 183 42.71 -3.38 21.63
CA VAL A 183 41.56 -4.31 21.59
C VAL A 183 40.67 -3.94 20.42
N GLN A 184 40.11 -4.94 19.72
CA GLN A 184 39.06 -4.67 18.74
C GLN A 184 37.74 -4.45 19.48
N LEU A 185 37.12 -3.31 19.23
CA LEU A 185 35.88 -2.88 19.87
C LEU A 185 34.72 -3.00 18.87
N ARG A 186 33.58 -3.49 19.34
CA ARG A 186 32.38 -3.69 18.53
C ARG A 186 31.14 -3.19 19.28
N ASN A 187 30.20 -2.63 18.52
CA ASN A 187 28.90 -2.24 19.05
C ASN A 187 28.13 -3.48 19.56
N PRO A 188 27.15 -3.29 20.46
CA PRO A 188 26.20 -4.35 20.81
C PRO A 188 25.47 -4.93 19.59
N GLU A 189 25.01 -6.17 19.70
CA GLU A 189 24.10 -6.78 18.73
C GLU A 189 22.65 -6.51 19.16
N PHE A 190 22.09 -5.35 18.78
CA PHE A 190 20.81 -4.85 19.31
C PHE A 190 19.63 -5.82 19.17
N ASN A 191 19.59 -6.66 18.14
CA ASN A 191 18.54 -7.67 17.93
C ASN A 191 18.73 -8.99 18.70
N LYS A 192 19.85 -9.20 19.39
CA LYS A 192 20.09 -10.43 20.16
C LYS A 192 19.61 -10.27 21.59
N LYS A 193 18.82 -11.24 22.04
CA LYS A 193 18.28 -11.28 23.41
C LYS A 193 19.37 -11.17 24.48
N GLU A 194 20.51 -11.86 24.32
CA GLU A 194 21.60 -11.78 25.29
C GLU A 194 22.23 -10.38 25.35
N SER A 195 22.27 -9.66 24.22
CA SER A 195 22.75 -8.28 24.17
C SER A 195 21.75 -7.31 24.79
N GLN A 196 20.46 -7.50 24.55
CA GLN A 196 19.38 -6.71 25.18
C GLN A 196 19.40 -6.86 26.71
N GLU A 197 19.46 -8.10 27.22
CA GLU A 197 19.58 -8.36 28.65
C GLU A 197 20.83 -7.72 29.27
N PHE A 198 21.95 -7.74 28.53
CA PHE A 198 23.18 -7.07 28.95
C PHE A 198 23.03 -5.55 29.01
N LEU A 199 22.42 -4.92 27.99
CA LEU A 199 22.18 -3.48 27.93
C LEU A 199 21.24 -3.01 29.06
N ALA A 200 20.11 -3.70 29.23
CA ALA A 200 19.14 -3.40 30.29
C ALA A 200 19.73 -3.57 31.71
N LYS A 201 20.63 -4.55 31.91
CA LYS A 201 21.37 -4.67 33.17
C LYS A 201 22.41 -3.57 33.34
N ALA A 202 23.08 -3.19 32.25
CA ALA A 202 24.14 -2.20 32.26
C ALA A 202 23.61 -0.78 32.55
N SER A 203 22.38 -0.45 32.16
CA SER A 203 21.70 0.81 32.49
C SER A 203 21.37 0.92 33.99
N LYS A 204 20.92 -0.18 34.60
CA LYS A 204 20.47 -0.23 36.01
C LYS A 204 21.58 -0.36 37.04
N THR A 205 22.82 -0.64 36.61
CA THR A 205 23.97 -0.88 37.50
C THR A 205 25.04 0.19 37.38
N ASN A 206 25.61 0.61 38.51
CA ASN A 206 26.75 1.51 38.58
C ASN A 206 27.92 0.76 39.27
N LEU A 207 29.05 0.61 38.57
CA LEU A 207 30.22 -0.13 39.02
C LEU A 207 30.92 0.55 40.22
N PHE A 208 30.82 1.87 40.36
CA PHE A 208 31.38 2.65 41.47
C PHE A 208 30.54 2.55 42.76
N LYS A 209 29.22 2.37 42.64
CA LYS A 209 28.31 2.25 43.79
C LYS A 209 27.95 0.81 44.14
N GLN A 210 28.15 -0.15 43.21
CA GLN A 210 27.82 -1.58 43.33
C GLN A 210 26.39 -1.84 43.86
N LYS A 211 25.46 -0.92 43.57
CA LYS A 211 24.04 -1.00 43.96
C LYS A 211 23.19 -0.83 42.72
N MET A 212 22.13 -1.62 42.61
CA MET A 212 21.05 -1.38 41.66
C MET A 212 20.47 0.02 41.91
N LYS A 213 20.30 0.83 40.85
CA LYS A 213 19.43 2.02 40.93
C LYS A 213 18.02 1.53 41.30
N ARG A 214 17.37 2.15 42.29
CA ARG A 214 16.04 1.72 42.77
C ARG A 214 14.89 2.37 41.99
N ASP A 215 15.14 3.51 41.37
CA ASP A 215 14.17 4.34 40.66
C ASP A 215 14.55 4.45 39.18
N ILE A 216 13.54 4.72 38.32
CA ILE A 216 13.74 5.07 36.90
C ILE A 216 14.49 6.40 36.86
N ASP A 217 15.74 6.35 36.43
CA ASP A 217 16.63 7.50 36.16
C ASP A 217 16.68 7.81 34.65
N GLU A 218 17.28 8.93 34.26
CA GLU A 218 17.33 9.41 32.87
C GLU A 218 18.06 8.51 31.87
N ASP A 219 18.84 7.53 32.34
CA ASP A 219 19.55 6.55 31.52
C ASP A 219 19.02 5.12 31.67
N THR A 220 17.88 4.94 32.32
CA THR A 220 17.23 3.62 32.44
C THR A 220 16.76 3.19 31.07
N ASP A 221 17.12 1.97 30.69
CA ASP A 221 16.73 1.29 29.44
C ASP A 221 16.19 -0.06 29.88
N THR A 222 14.87 -0.24 29.78
CA THR A 222 14.15 -1.37 30.35
C THR A 222 14.09 -2.57 29.40
N ASP A 223 13.97 -2.33 28.10
CA ASP A 223 13.85 -3.37 27.07
C ASP A 223 15.19 -3.73 26.39
N GLY A 224 16.24 -2.96 26.65
CA GLY A 224 17.60 -3.23 26.20
C GLY A 224 17.87 -2.84 24.76
N ASP A 225 17.09 -1.91 24.19
CA ASP A 225 17.28 -1.45 22.81
C ASP A 225 18.36 -0.34 22.66
N SER A 226 18.90 0.15 23.79
CA SER A 226 19.86 1.25 23.97
C SER A 226 19.30 2.66 24.06
N ILE A 227 17.99 2.84 23.93
CA ILE A 227 17.32 4.12 24.12
C ILE A 227 16.79 4.18 25.55
N PRO A 228 17.00 5.30 26.27
CA PRO A 228 16.43 5.42 27.61
C PRO A 228 14.90 5.54 27.60
N ASP A 229 14.24 4.93 28.57
CA ASP A 229 12.77 4.90 28.70
C ASP A 229 12.15 6.31 28.59
N LEU A 230 12.72 7.28 29.32
CA LEU A 230 12.25 8.67 29.33
C LEU A 230 12.44 9.38 27.98
N TRP A 231 13.41 8.94 27.17
CA TRP A 231 13.64 9.51 25.84
C TRP A 231 12.61 8.97 24.86
N GLU A 232 12.25 7.70 24.94
CA GLU A 232 11.21 7.10 24.09
C GLU A 232 9.83 7.70 24.37
N GLU A 233 9.48 7.90 25.64
CA GLU A 233 8.19 8.49 26.03
C GLU A 233 8.07 9.97 25.64
N ASN A 234 9.14 10.76 25.85
CA ASN A 234 9.08 12.22 25.71
C ASN A 234 9.61 12.73 24.36
N GLY A 235 10.47 11.93 23.73
CA GLY A 235 11.03 12.13 22.41
C GLY A 235 12.57 12.21 22.38
N TYR A 236 13.12 11.72 21.28
CA TYR A 236 14.54 11.75 20.96
C TYR A 236 14.77 12.03 19.48
N THR A 237 16.03 12.27 19.12
CA THR A 237 16.46 12.24 17.71
C THR A 237 17.81 11.55 17.58
N ILE A 238 18.07 10.97 16.42
CA ILE A 238 19.35 10.33 16.09
C ILE A 238 19.80 10.84 14.72
N GLN A 239 21.04 11.33 14.66
CA GLN A 239 21.71 11.64 13.40
C GLN A 239 23.07 10.95 13.41
N ASN A 240 23.44 10.29 12.32
CA ASN A 240 24.72 9.57 12.20
C ASN A 240 25.05 8.72 13.46
N LYS A 241 24.03 8.07 14.03
CA LYS A 241 24.09 7.26 15.27
C LYS A 241 24.41 8.03 16.56
N VAL A 242 24.50 9.36 16.54
CA VAL A 242 24.54 10.20 17.74
C VAL A 242 23.11 10.49 18.15
N ALA A 243 22.73 9.99 19.33
CA ALA A 243 21.38 10.12 19.88
C ALA A 243 21.36 11.17 20.99
N VAL A 244 20.33 12.01 20.97
CA VAL A 244 20.08 13.05 21.97
C VAL A 244 18.60 13.11 22.33
N LYS A 245 18.31 13.58 23.54
CA LYS A 245 16.95 13.94 23.94
C LYS A 245 16.40 15.02 23.01
N TRP A 246 15.12 14.91 22.65
CA TRP A 246 14.47 15.88 21.77
C TRP A 246 14.38 17.27 22.43
N ASP A 247 14.63 18.29 21.63
CA ASP A 247 14.42 19.70 21.93
C ASP A 247 13.75 20.35 20.71
N ASP A 248 12.70 21.15 20.92
CA ASP A 248 11.91 21.72 19.81
C ASP A 248 12.72 22.63 18.88
N SER A 249 13.86 23.17 19.33
CA SER A 249 14.78 23.89 18.44
C SER A 249 15.37 23.01 17.33
N LEU A 250 15.41 21.69 17.51
CA LEU A 250 15.89 20.73 16.52
C LEU A 250 14.95 20.59 15.31
N ALA A 251 13.64 20.80 15.50
CA ALA A 251 12.69 20.81 14.39
C ALA A 251 13.05 21.89 13.35
N SER A 252 13.46 23.08 13.82
CA SER A 252 13.87 24.18 12.94
C SER A 252 15.13 23.88 12.11
N LYS A 253 15.92 22.88 12.54
CA LYS A 253 17.10 22.36 11.83
C LYS A 253 16.77 21.18 10.91
N GLY A 254 15.51 20.74 10.85
CA GLY A 254 15.05 19.64 10.01
C GLY A 254 15.23 18.24 10.62
N TYR A 255 15.49 18.13 11.92
CA TYR A 255 15.56 16.83 12.59
C TYR A 255 14.17 16.28 12.93
N THR A 256 14.04 14.95 12.91
CA THR A 256 12.81 14.24 13.25
C THR A 256 12.76 13.93 14.74
N LYS A 257 11.61 14.17 15.36
CA LYS A 257 11.28 13.68 16.70
C LYS A 257 10.80 12.23 16.60
N PHE A 258 11.51 11.31 17.23
CA PHE A 258 11.09 9.93 17.40
C PHE A 258 10.53 9.73 18.81
N VAL A 259 9.55 8.82 18.92
CA VAL A 259 8.99 8.28 20.16
C VAL A 259 8.73 6.78 19.91
N SER A 260 8.80 5.98 20.95
CA SER A 260 8.67 4.51 20.89
C SER A 260 8.15 3.97 22.22
N ASN A 261 7.97 2.65 22.33
CA ASN A 261 7.48 1.97 23.52
C ASN A 261 8.67 1.49 24.38
N PRO A 262 8.91 2.06 25.57
CA PRO A 262 10.08 1.75 26.39
C PRO A 262 10.11 0.36 27.05
N LEU A 263 9.07 -0.44 26.80
CA LEU A 263 8.94 -1.79 27.34
C LEU A 263 9.07 -2.85 26.25
N ASP A 264 9.38 -2.45 25.02
CA ASP A 264 9.34 -3.31 23.85
C ASP A 264 10.39 -2.87 22.82
N SER A 265 11.52 -3.58 22.81
CA SER A 265 12.65 -3.24 21.94
C SER A 265 12.32 -3.21 20.44
N HIS A 266 11.16 -3.77 20.06
CA HIS A 266 10.57 -3.72 18.73
C HIS A 266 9.13 -3.18 18.83
N THR A 267 8.96 -1.86 18.95
CA THR A 267 7.64 -1.23 19.16
C THR A 267 6.55 -1.76 18.20
N VAL A 268 6.89 -1.99 16.94
CA VAL A 268 5.97 -2.50 15.91
C VAL A 268 6.11 -4.00 15.61
N GLY A 269 6.98 -4.71 16.32
CA GLY A 269 7.18 -6.17 16.20
C GLY A 269 7.85 -6.63 14.92
N ASP A 270 8.43 -5.71 14.14
CA ASP A 270 9.33 -6.06 13.04
C ASP A 270 10.70 -6.48 13.60
N PRO A 271 11.64 -7.01 12.78
CA PRO A 271 12.88 -7.59 13.29
C PRO A 271 13.97 -6.55 13.60
N TYR A 272 13.66 -5.25 13.59
CA TYR A 272 14.61 -4.16 13.77
C TYR A 272 14.28 -3.36 15.03
N THR A 273 15.26 -3.22 15.93
CA THR A 273 15.04 -2.44 17.16
C THR A 273 14.73 -0.97 16.89
N ASP A 274 14.11 -0.28 17.84
CA ASP A 274 13.77 1.14 17.68
C ASP A 274 15.03 2.01 17.51
N TYR A 275 16.11 1.70 18.22
CA TYR A 275 17.44 2.28 17.95
C TYR A 275 17.92 2.03 16.52
N GLU A 276 17.89 0.79 16.02
CA GLU A 276 18.37 0.49 14.66
C GLU A 276 17.56 1.22 13.59
N LYS A 277 16.25 1.37 13.79
CA LYS A 277 15.37 2.11 12.89
C LYS A 277 15.72 3.60 12.88
N ALA A 278 15.71 4.24 14.05
CA ALA A 278 16.00 5.67 14.18
C ALA A 278 17.44 6.03 13.78
N ALA A 279 18.40 5.14 14.05
CA ALA A 279 19.80 5.30 13.66
C ALA A 279 20.09 4.92 12.19
N ARG A 280 19.10 4.38 11.47
CA ARG A 280 19.22 3.84 10.11
C ARG A 280 20.30 2.76 10.00
N ASP A 281 20.43 1.94 11.05
CA ASP A 281 21.43 0.87 11.15
C ASP A 281 20.89 -0.49 10.73
N LEU A 282 20.07 -0.49 9.67
CA LEU A 282 19.39 -1.65 9.10
C LEU A 282 19.61 -1.73 7.58
N ASP A 283 18.91 -2.64 6.91
CA ASP A 283 18.92 -2.75 5.44
C ASP A 283 18.20 -1.57 4.80
N LEU A 284 18.95 -0.73 4.09
CA LEU A 284 18.45 0.50 3.46
C LEU A 284 17.56 0.24 2.24
N SER A 285 17.36 -1.02 1.85
CA SER A 285 16.37 -1.42 0.83
C SER A 285 14.94 -1.33 1.36
N ASN A 286 14.73 -1.26 2.68
CA ASN A 286 13.43 -0.95 3.29
C ASN A 286 12.99 0.49 2.98
N ALA A 287 11.69 0.75 3.05
CA ALA A 287 11.13 2.07 2.77
C ALA A 287 11.57 3.10 3.83
N LYS A 288 11.73 4.37 3.45
CA LYS A 288 12.34 5.39 4.33
C LYS A 288 11.53 5.63 5.60
N GLU A 289 10.21 5.51 5.51
CA GLU A 289 9.29 5.65 6.62
C GLU A 289 9.53 4.59 7.71
N THR A 290 10.10 3.43 7.39
CA THR A 290 10.45 2.39 8.38
C THR A 290 11.64 2.79 9.26
N PHE A 291 12.32 3.89 8.97
CA PHE A 291 13.32 4.45 9.89
C PHE A 291 12.65 5.09 11.10
N ASN A 292 11.33 5.28 11.08
CA ASN A 292 10.57 5.61 12.27
C ASN A 292 10.19 4.33 13.03
N PRO A 293 10.49 4.23 14.34
CA PRO A 293 10.09 3.11 15.20
C PRO A 293 8.62 2.70 15.06
N LEU A 294 7.74 3.68 14.86
CA LEU A 294 6.29 3.48 14.81
C LEU A 294 5.76 2.99 13.46
N VAL A 295 6.58 2.86 12.42
CA VAL A 295 6.18 2.30 11.12
C VAL A 295 6.90 0.99 10.90
N ALA A 296 6.17 -0.11 10.76
CA ALA A 296 6.77 -1.44 10.59
C ALA A 296 7.46 -1.56 9.24
N ALA A 297 8.61 -2.24 9.21
CA ALA A 297 9.11 -2.86 7.99
C ALA A 297 8.28 -4.14 7.75
N PHE A 298 7.35 -4.06 6.80
CA PHE A 298 6.39 -5.12 6.51
C PHE A 298 6.32 -5.34 4.99
N PRO A 299 6.83 -6.47 4.45
CA PRO A 299 6.60 -6.78 3.05
C PRO A 299 5.13 -7.15 2.85
N SER A 300 4.52 -6.60 1.81
CA SER A 300 3.19 -7.02 1.35
C SER A 300 3.32 -7.35 -0.12
N VAL A 301 3.48 -8.63 -0.43
CA VAL A 301 3.64 -9.09 -1.81
C VAL A 301 2.29 -9.56 -2.33
N ASN A 302 1.91 -9.03 -3.47
CA ASN A 302 0.74 -9.49 -4.20
C ASN A 302 1.12 -9.88 -5.62
N VAL A 303 0.22 -10.61 -6.27
CA VAL A 303 0.33 -10.99 -7.67
C VAL A 303 -0.76 -10.29 -8.45
N SER A 304 -0.37 -9.46 -9.41
CA SER A 304 -1.29 -8.81 -10.34
C SER A 304 -1.22 -9.44 -11.72
N MET A 305 -2.32 -9.34 -12.47
CA MET A 305 -2.41 -9.89 -13.82
C MET A 305 -2.38 -8.75 -14.84
N GLU A 306 -1.42 -8.79 -15.77
CA GLU A 306 -1.31 -7.78 -16.84
C GLU A 306 -2.09 -8.16 -18.10
N LYS A 307 -2.27 -9.47 -18.30
CA LYS A 307 -2.86 -10.01 -19.52
C LYS A 307 -3.56 -11.32 -19.22
N VAL A 308 -4.80 -11.44 -19.67
CA VAL A 308 -5.55 -12.70 -19.71
C VAL A 308 -5.63 -13.18 -21.16
N ILE A 309 -5.29 -14.44 -21.40
CA ILE A 309 -5.42 -15.12 -22.68
C ILE A 309 -6.40 -16.27 -22.48
N LEU A 310 -7.54 -16.24 -23.16
CA LEU A 310 -8.57 -17.26 -23.06
C LEU A 310 -8.75 -17.95 -24.42
N SER A 311 -8.79 -19.27 -24.44
CA SER A 311 -8.92 -20.08 -25.67
C SER A 311 -9.98 -21.17 -25.50
N PRO A 312 -10.75 -21.53 -26.55
CA PRO A 312 -11.61 -22.71 -26.51
C PRO A 312 -10.80 -24.03 -26.61
N ASN A 313 -9.53 -23.96 -27.02
CA ASN A 313 -8.64 -25.11 -27.23
C ASN A 313 -7.45 -25.11 -26.25
N GLU A 314 -7.06 -26.30 -25.80
CA GLU A 314 -5.96 -26.49 -24.84
C GLU A 314 -4.60 -26.01 -25.37
N ASN A 315 -4.38 -26.10 -26.68
CA ASN A 315 -3.17 -25.59 -27.34
C ASN A 315 -3.16 -24.06 -27.53
N LEU A 316 -4.12 -23.35 -26.93
CA LEU A 316 -4.30 -21.89 -27.00
C LEU A 316 -4.55 -21.33 -28.41
N SER A 317 -4.94 -22.18 -29.37
CA SER A 317 -5.36 -21.74 -30.71
C SER A 317 -6.74 -21.08 -30.70
N ASN A 318 -6.91 -20.04 -31.53
CA ASN A 318 -8.07 -19.14 -31.52
C ASN A 318 -8.25 -18.43 -30.16
N SER A 319 -7.17 -18.01 -29.52
CA SER A 319 -7.28 -17.27 -28.26
C SER A 319 -7.82 -15.85 -28.47
N VAL A 320 -8.56 -15.37 -27.47
CA VAL A 320 -8.85 -13.95 -27.30
C VAL A 320 -8.04 -13.41 -26.14
N GLU A 321 -7.54 -12.21 -26.34
CA GLU A 321 -6.78 -11.49 -25.32
C GLU A 321 -7.68 -10.41 -24.71
N SER A 322 -7.54 -10.23 -23.40
CA SER A 322 -8.17 -9.13 -22.66
C SER A 322 -7.08 -8.30 -21.98
N HIS A 323 -7.09 -7.01 -22.26
CA HIS A 323 -6.29 -6.01 -21.57
C HIS A 323 -7.15 -5.41 -20.46
N SER A 324 -7.25 -6.13 -19.35
CA SER A 324 -8.02 -5.70 -18.18
C SER A 324 -7.21 -4.83 -17.23
N SER A 325 -7.91 -4.01 -16.46
CA SER A 325 -7.35 -3.24 -15.35
C SER A 325 -7.37 -4.06 -14.06
N THR A 326 -6.30 -3.96 -13.30
CA THR A 326 -6.19 -4.51 -11.96
C THR A 326 -6.88 -3.59 -10.95
N ASN A 327 -7.78 -4.12 -10.12
CA ASN A 327 -8.44 -3.40 -9.04
C ASN A 327 -7.95 -3.93 -7.68
N TRP A 328 -7.08 -3.14 -7.04
CA TRP A 328 -6.37 -3.50 -5.80
C TRP A 328 -7.25 -3.48 -4.55
N SER A 329 -8.37 -2.76 -4.59
CA SER A 329 -9.26 -2.56 -3.45
C SER A 329 -10.69 -3.06 -3.73
N TYR A 330 -10.86 -3.94 -4.72
CA TYR A 330 -12.19 -4.37 -5.19
C TYR A 330 -13.05 -4.90 -4.04
N THR A 331 -12.53 -5.85 -3.25
CA THR A 331 -13.26 -6.49 -2.14
C THR A 331 -13.60 -5.51 -1.00
N ASN A 332 -12.87 -4.41 -0.89
CA ASN A 332 -13.10 -3.38 0.12
C ASN A 332 -14.15 -2.36 -0.33
N THR A 333 -14.37 -2.24 -1.65
CA THR A 333 -15.21 -1.20 -2.26
C THR A 333 -16.53 -1.75 -2.78
N GLU A 334 -16.52 -2.93 -3.41
CA GLU A 334 -17.71 -3.59 -3.95
C GLU A 334 -18.55 -4.19 -2.81
N GLY A 335 -19.87 -3.95 -2.86
CA GLY A 335 -20.80 -4.39 -1.82
C GLY A 335 -20.68 -3.68 -0.48
N ALA A 336 -19.75 -2.71 -0.32
CA ALA A 336 -19.60 -1.95 0.90
C ALA A 336 -20.85 -1.10 1.19
N SER A 337 -21.32 -1.17 2.43
CA SER A 337 -22.43 -0.33 2.89
C SER A 337 -21.91 1.07 3.24
N ILE A 338 -22.48 2.11 2.62
CA ILE A 338 -22.05 3.49 2.88
C ILE A 338 -22.80 4.05 4.09
N GLU A 339 -22.06 4.36 5.13
CA GLU A 339 -22.58 5.11 6.27
C GLU A 339 -22.45 6.60 5.96
N ALA A 340 -23.48 7.16 5.32
CA ALA A 340 -23.59 8.59 5.09
C ALA A 340 -23.99 9.29 6.39
N GLY A 341 -23.13 10.17 6.91
CA GLY A 341 -23.32 10.87 8.18
C GLY A 341 -24.59 11.70 8.25
N GLY A 342 -25.60 11.17 8.93
CA GLY A 342 -26.79 11.90 9.35
C GLY A 342 -26.68 12.27 10.83
N GLY A 343 -26.31 13.50 11.15
CA GLY A 343 -26.24 14.00 12.52
C GLY A 343 -25.22 15.12 12.70
N PRO A 344 -25.18 15.79 13.86
CA PRO A 344 -24.33 16.95 14.12
C PRO A 344 -22.81 16.70 13.95
N LEU A 345 -22.37 15.44 13.89
CA LEU A 345 -20.97 15.02 13.76
C LEU A 345 -20.50 14.70 12.32
N GLY A 346 -21.41 14.51 11.36
CA GLY A 346 -21.07 14.53 9.91
C GLY A 346 -20.09 13.48 9.36
N LEU A 347 -19.93 12.31 10.00
CA LEU A 347 -18.94 11.30 9.58
C LEU A 347 -19.32 10.52 8.32
N SER A 348 -18.35 10.11 7.52
CA SER A 348 -18.62 9.18 6.44
C SER A 348 -17.50 8.20 6.13
N PHE A 349 -17.88 6.92 6.09
CA PHE A 349 -17.05 5.81 5.63
C PHE A 349 -17.93 4.69 5.06
N GLY A 350 -17.33 3.84 4.24
CA GLY A 350 -17.92 2.55 3.83
C GLY A 350 -17.54 1.44 4.81
N VAL A 351 -18.45 0.51 5.06
CA VAL A 351 -18.18 -0.72 5.82
C VAL A 351 -18.24 -1.91 4.87
N SER A 352 -17.12 -2.62 4.72
CA SER A 352 -17.03 -3.84 3.91
C SER A 352 -17.14 -5.08 4.77
N VAL A 353 -18.04 -5.99 4.37
CA VAL A 353 -18.22 -7.32 4.97
C VAL A 353 -17.16 -8.32 4.50
N ASN A 354 -16.54 -8.06 3.35
CA ASN A 354 -15.55 -8.92 2.70
C ASN A 354 -14.17 -8.23 2.65
N TYR A 355 -13.84 -7.45 3.68
CA TYR A 355 -12.60 -6.69 3.72
C TYR A 355 -11.38 -7.63 3.54
N GLN A 356 -10.51 -7.29 2.59
CA GLN A 356 -9.22 -7.95 2.35
C GLN A 356 -8.07 -6.94 2.37
N HIS A 357 -6.86 -7.46 2.54
CA HIS A 357 -5.63 -6.70 2.45
C HIS A 357 -5.09 -6.65 1.01
N SER A 358 -4.01 -5.89 0.79
CA SER A 358 -3.46 -5.69 -0.56
C SER A 358 -2.84 -6.95 -1.17
N GLU A 359 -2.75 -8.04 -0.41
CA GLU A 359 -2.37 -9.40 -0.84
C GLU A 359 -3.45 -10.04 -1.74
N THR A 360 -4.69 -9.52 -1.71
CA THR A 360 -5.79 -9.94 -2.59
C THR A 360 -6.06 -8.88 -3.66
N VAL A 361 -6.12 -9.32 -4.91
CA VAL A 361 -6.25 -8.41 -6.06
C VAL A 361 -7.34 -8.92 -7.01
N ALA A 362 -8.21 -8.04 -7.48
CA ALA A 362 -9.21 -8.41 -8.47
C ALA A 362 -8.75 -8.07 -9.89
N GLN A 363 -8.86 -9.04 -10.79
CA GLN A 363 -8.77 -8.82 -12.22
C GLN A 363 -10.18 -8.93 -12.83
N GLU A 364 -10.79 -7.80 -13.13
CA GLU A 364 -12.07 -7.75 -13.84
C GLU A 364 -11.84 -8.05 -15.32
N TRP A 365 -12.76 -8.77 -15.98
CA TRP A 365 -12.67 -8.92 -17.43
C TRP A 365 -12.94 -7.55 -18.07
N GLY A 366 -11.98 -7.06 -18.85
CA GLY A 366 -12.05 -5.76 -19.51
C GLY A 366 -12.70 -5.85 -20.89
N THR A 367 -12.41 -4.86 -21.72
CA THR A 367 -12.71 -4.94 -23.15
C THR A 367 -11.73 -5.87 -23.85
N SER A 368 -12.23 -6.90 -24.54
CA SER A 368 -11.44 -7.71 -25.46
C SER A 368 -11.45 -7.10 -26.86
N THR A 369 -10.33 -7.20 -27.57
CA THR A 369 -10.23 -6.86 -28.99
C THR A 369 -10.57 -8.04 -29.91
N GLY A 370 -10.83 -9.23 -29.35
CA GLY A 370 -11.09 -10.46 -30.09
C GLY A 370 -12.55 -10.91 -30.05
N ASN A 371 -12.94 -11.76 -31.02
CA ASN A 371 -14.28 -12.33 -31.08
C ASN A 371 -14.49 -13.41 -30.00
N THR A 372 -15.38 -13.14 -29.03
CA THR A 372 -15.72 -14.06 -27.94
C THR A 372 -16.85 -15.03 -28.28
N SER A 373 -17.52 -14.92 -29.44
CA SER A 373 -18.67 -15.78 -29.80
C SER A 373 -18.31 -17.26 -29.91
N GLN A 374 -17.05 -17.57 -30.23
CA GLN A 374 -16.52 -18.94 -30.26
C GLN A 374 -16.65 -19.68 -28.91
N PHE A 375 -16.79 -18.95 -27.80
CA PHE A 375 -17.01 -19.59 -26.50
C PHE A 375 -18.45 -20.05 -26.32
N ASN A 376 -19.42 -19.60 -27.13
CA ASN A 376 -20.83 -20.01 -27.04
C ASN A 376 -20.99 -21.53 -27.18
N THR A 377 -20.27 -22.11 -28.16
CA THR A 377 -20.33 -23.53 -28.51
C THR A 377 -19.25 -24.36 -27.82
N ALA A 378 -18.25 -23.73 -27.20
CA ALA A 378 -17.18 -24.42 -26.46
C ALA A 378 -17.71 -25.06 -25.17
N SER A 379 -17.29 -26.30 -24.88
CA SER A 379 -17.63 -26.99 -23.62
C SER A 379 -16.76 -26.55 -22.44
N ALA A 380 -15.59 -26.00 -22.71
CA ALA A 380 -14.61 -25.52 -21.76
C ALA A 380 -13.81 -24.34 -22.35
N GLY A 381 -13.10 -23.61 -21.50
CA GLY A 381 -12.12 -22.62 -21.88
C GLY A 381 -10.78 -22.90 -21.19
N TYR A 382 -9.71 -22.43 -21.80
CA TYR A 382 -8.34 -22.64 -21.35
C TYR A 382 -7.70 -21.27 -21.16
N LEU A 383 -7.35 -20.96 -19.92
CA LEU A 383 -6.84 -19.68 -19.49
C LEU A 383 -5.32 -19.75 -19.31
N ASN A 384 -4.64 -18.75 -19.86
CA ASN A 384 -3.25 -18.42 -19.59
C ASN A 384 -3.17 -16.96 -19.18
N ALA A 385 -2.18 -16.61 -18.37
CA ALA A 385 -2.04 -15.28 -17.81
C ALA A 385 -0.58 -14.87 -17.70
N ASN A 386 -0.34 -13.57 -17.87
CA ASN A 386 0.92 -12.94 -17.50
C ASN A 386 0.73 -12.22 -16.17
N VAL A 387 1.60 -12.53 -15.21
CA VAL A 387 1.54 -11.96 -13.87
C VAL A 387 2.82 -11.25 -13.48
N ARG A 388 2.68 -10.33 -12.54
CA ARG A 388 3.77 -9.59 -11.93
C ARG A 388 3.61 -9.63 -10.42
N TYR A 389 4.71 -9.78 -9.71
CA TYR A 389 4.72 -9.66 -8.26
C TYR A 389 4.99 -8.22 -7.89
N ASN A 390 4.29 -7.67 -6.92
CA ASN A 390 4.49 -6.29 -6.48
C ASN A 390 4.63 -6.28 -4.97
N ASN A 391 5.65 -5.59 -4.45
CA ASN A 391 5.76 -5.37 -3.02
C ASN A 391 5.16 -4.00 -2.68
N VAL A 392 3.92 -4.01 -2.25
CA VAL A 392 3.15 -2.80 -1.91
C VAL A 392 3.27 -2.42 -0.44
N GLY A 393 4.11 -3.12 0.31
CA GLY A 393 4.40 -2.86 1.72
C GLY A 393 5.51 -1.83 1.93
N THR A 394 6.25 -2.00 3.01
CA THR A 394 7.36 -1.13 3.45
C THR A 394 8.66 -1.90 3.71
N GLY A 395 8.58 -3.22 3.87
CA GLY A 395 9.73 -4.09 4.10
C GLY A 395 10.27 -4.67 2.79
N ALA A 396 11.58 -4.65 2.59
CA ALA A 396 12.22 -5.38 1.51
C ALA A 396 12.15 -6.90 1.78
N ILE A 397 11.96 -7.67 0.73
CA ILE A 397 11.89 -9.13 0.81
C ILE A 397 12.81 -9.77 -0.23
N TYR A 398 13.53 -10.82 0.21
CA TYR A 398 14.50 -11.55 -0.59
C TYR A 398 14.09 -13.00 -0.73
N ASP A 399 14.56 -13.66 -1.80
CA ASP A 399 14.23 -15.05 -2.12
C ASP A 399 12.71 -15.31 -2.18
N VAL A 400 11.99 -14.37 -2.82
CA VAL A 400 10.53 -14.24 -2.78
C VAL A 400 9.85 -15.34 -3.56
N LYS A 401 8.97 -16.10 -2.88
CA LYS A 401 8.18 -17.18 -3.47
C LYS A 401 6.71 -17.08 -3.05
N PRO A 402 5.88 -16.33 -3.78
CA PRO A 402 4.45 -16.28 -3.49
C PRO A 402 3.77 -17.60 -3.85
N THR A 403 2.79 -17.99 -3.05
CA THR A 403 1.73 -18.95 -3.42
C THR A 403 0.45 -18.16 -3.64
N THR A 404 -0.15 -18.26 -4.82
CA THR A 404 -1.34 -17.50 -5.19
C THR A 404 -2.43 -18.40 -5.72
N SER A 405 -3.62 -18.26 -5.16
CA SER A 405 -4.84 -18.90 -5.59
C SER A 405 -5.62 -17.99 -6.54
N PHE A 406 -6.00 -18.53 -7.68
CA PHE A 406 -6.87 -17.90 -8.67
C PHE A 406 -8.29 -18.33 -8.36
N VAL A 407 -9.15 -17.39 -7.99
CA VAL A 407 -10.51 -17.67 -7.50
C VAL A 407 -11.52 -16.97 -8.39
N LEU A 408 -12.51 -17.72 -8.88
CA LEU A 408 -13.63 -17.21 -9.65
C LEU A 408 -14.94 -17.59 -8.95
N ASN A 409 -15.68 -16.60 -8.47
CA ASN A 409 -16.96 -16.78 -7.78
C ASN A 409 -16.86 -17.81 -6.63
N ASN A 410 -15.88 -17.60 -5.74
CA ASN A 410 -15.54 -18.44 -4.58
C ASN A 410 -15.04 -19.86 -4.91
N ASN A 411 -14.77 -20.17 -6.19
CA ASN A 411 -14.15 -21.43 -6.59
C ASN A 411 -12.70 -21.19 -6.99
N THR A 412 -11.76 -21.88 -6.34
CA THR A 412 -10.36 -21.92 -6.77
C THR A 412 -10.25 -22.65 -8.11
N ILE A 413 -9.82 -21.94 -9.14
CA ILE A 413 -9.58 -22.48 -10.48
C ILE A 413 -8.12 -22.92 -10.68
N ALA A 414 -7.19 -22.35 -9.91
CA ALA A 414 -5.79 -22.76 -9.86
C ALA A 414 -5.12 -22.27 -8.58
N THR A 415 -4.07 -22.95 -8.13
CA THR A 415 -3.15 -22.46 -7.08
C THR A 415 -1.73 -22.65 -7.57
N ILE A 416 -0.92 -21.60 -7.48
CA ILE A 416 0.40 -21.54 -8.11
C ILE A 416 1.42 -21.05 -7.12
N THR A 417 2.43 -21.87 -6.88
CA THR A 417 3.58 -21.52 -6.04
C THR A 417 4.78 -21.24 -6.92
N ALA A 418 5.44 -20.11 -6.69
CA ALA A 418 6.66 -19.74 -7.40
C ALA A 418 7.78 -20.78 -7.15
N LYS A 419 8.43 -21.19 -8.24
CA LYS A 419 9.56 -22.14 -8.25
C LYS A 419 10.87 -21.44 -8.59
N SER A 420 11.96 -22.18 -8.76
CA SER A 420 13.31 -21.61 -8.97
C SER A 420 13.42 -20.65 -10.15
N ASN A 421 12.70 -20.89 -11.25
CA ASN A 421 12.67 -20.03 -12.44
C ASN A 421 11.78 -18.77 -12.31
N SER A 422 10.94 -18.72 -11.27
CA SER A 422 9.99 -17.64 -10.98
C SER A 422 10.18 -17.03 -9.58
N THR A 423 11.25 -17.43 -8.88
CA THR A 423 11.66 -16.84 -7.59
C THR A 423 12.30 -15.48 -7.86
N ALA A 424 11.80 -14.44 -7.20
CA ALA A 424 12.46 -13.14 -7.24
C ALA A 424 13.60 -13.10 -6.23
N LEU A 425 14.81 -12.70 -6.65
CA LEU A 425 15.94 -12.58 -5.72
C LEU A 425 15.68 -11.51 -4.65
N SER A 426 15.03 -10.43 -5.04
CA SER A 426 14.60 -9.35 -4.16
C SER A 426 13.47 -8.55 -4.79
N ILE A 427 12.58 -8.01 -3.96
CA ILE A 427 11.60 -6.99 -4.35
C ILE A 427 11.58 -5.91 -3.27
N SER A 428 12.09 -4.72 -3.60
CA SER A 428 12.05 -3.57 -2.70
C SER A 428 10.61 -3.03 -2.58
N PRO A 429 10.27 -2.28 -1.53
CA PRO A 429 8.97 -1.62 -1.40
C PRO A 429 8.68 -0.69 -2.58
N GLY A 430 7.47 -0.78 -3.13
CA GLY A 430 7.04 -0.03 -4.33
C GLY A 430 7.51 -0.63 -5.66
N ASP A 431 8.45 -1.58 -5.63
CA ASP A 431 8.96 -2.23 -6.83
C ASP A 431 8.17 -3.50 -7.18
N SER A 432 8.46 -4.01 -8.38
CA SER A 432 7.82 -5.20 -8.94
C SER A 432 8.85 -6.22 -9.46
N TYR A 433 8.45 -7.49 -9.53
CA TYR A 433 9.20 -8.53 -10.20
C TYR A 433 8.38 -9.21 -11.32
N PRO A 434 8.92 -9.29 -12.54
CA PRO A 434 10.05 -8.50 -13.05
C PRO A 434 9.83 -6.99 -12.88
N GLU A 435 10.87 -6.18 -13.04
CA GLU A 435 10.75 -4.71 -12.98
C GLU A 435 9.77 -4.18 -14.05
N ILE A 436 9.14 -3.04 -13.77
CA ILE A 436 8.28 -2.33 -14.73
C ILE A 436 9.08 -2.05 -16.01
N GLY A 437 8.46 -2.29 -17.17
CA GLY A 437 9.11 -2.18 -18.49
C GLY A 437 9.76 -3.48 -18.99
N LYS A 438 9.88 -4.51 -18.14
CA LYS A 438 10.19 -5.89 -18.55
C LYS A 438 8.90 -6.70 -18.72
N ASN A 439 8.97 -7.71 -19.57
CA ASN A 439 7.86 -8.65 -19.77
C ASN A 439 7.51 -9.37 -18.46
N ALA A 440 6.21 -9.50 -18.17
CA ALA A 440 5.69 -10.22 -17.03
C ALA A 440 5.94 -11.74 -17.11
N ILE A 441 5.71 -12.43 -15.98
CA ILE A 441 5.86 -13.88 -15.83
C ILE A 441 4.69 -14.57 -16.50
N ALA A 442 4.95 -15.40 -17.50
CA ALA A 442 3.92 -16.23 -18.12
C ALA A 442 3.63 -17.44 -17.23
N ILE A 443 2.37 -17.65 -16.88
CA ILE A 443 1.91 -18.80 -16.10
C ILE A 443 1.65 -20.01 -17.01
N THR A 444 2.59 -20.31 -17.91
CA THR A 444 2.44 -21.43 -18.83
C THR A 444 2.74 -22.77 -18.17
N SER A 445 3.47 -22.80 -17.05
CA SER A 445 3.99 -24.03 -16.45
C SER A 445 3.45 -24.25 -15.03
N MET A 446 2.37 -25.03 -14.90
CA MET A 446 1.92 -25.53 -13.58
C MET A 446 2.95 -26.47 -12.93
N ASP A 447 3.89 -27.06 -13.70
CA ASP A 447 5.09 -27.72 -13.19
C ASP A 447 6.29 -27.62 -14.16
N ASP A 448 7.48 -28.10 -13.75
CA ASP A 448 8.74 -28.02 -14.52
C ASP A 448 8.77 -28.86 -15.81
N PHE A 449 7.72 -29.63 -16.14
CA PHE A 449 7.69 -30.61 -17.23
C PHE A 449 6.33 -30.79 -17.95
N ASN A 450 5.21 -30.20 -17.49
CA ASN A 450 3.88 -30.27 -18.13
C ASN A 450 3.16 -28.91 -18.12
N SER A 451 3.36 -28.11 -19.18
CA SER A 451 2.68 -26.83 -19.38
C SER A 451 1.25 -27.01 -19.88
N HIS A 452 0.26 -27.04 -18.98
CA HIS A 452 -1.16 -27.01 -19.35
C HIS A 452 -1.81 -25.71 -18.87
N PRO A 453 -2.64 -25.06 -19.69
CA PRO A 453 -3.40 -23.89 -19.27
C PRO A 453 -4.45 -24.22 -18.19
N ILE A 454 -4.88 -23.20 -17.45
CA ILE A 454 -5.93 -23.33 -16.43
C ILE A 454 -7.25 -23.66 -17.14
N THR A 455 -7.80 -24.85 -16.88
CA THR A 455 -9.06 -25.28 -17.51
C THR A 455 -10.26 -24.71 -16.76
N LEU A 456 -11.16 -24.06 -17.49
CA LEU A 456 -12.42 -23.50 -17.03
C LEU A 456 -13.58 -24.27 -17.66
N ASN A 457 -14.57 -24.66 -16.87
CA ASN A 457 -15.81 -25.20 -17.42
C ASN A 457 -16.66 -24.09 -18.08
N LYS A 458 -17.69 -24.46 -18.85
CA LYS A 458 -18.58 -23.51 -19.54
C LYS A 458 -19.18 -22.45 -18.61
N GLN A 459 -19.58 -22.82 -17.39
CA GLN A 459 -20.13 -21.87 -16.43
C GLN A 459 -19.08 -20.83 -16.00
N GLN A 460 -17.84 -21.27 -15.73
CA GLN A 460 -16.73 -20.39 -15.36
C GLN A 460 -16.32 -19.47 -16.51
N VAL A 461 -16.27 -19.97 -17.74
CA VAL A 461 -16.04 -19.15 -18.95
C VAL A 461 -17.11 -18.05 -19.05
N ASN A 462 -18.38 -18.42 -18.91
CA ASN A 462 -19.47 -17.45 -18.95
C ASN A 462 -19.35 -16.43 -17.80
N GLN A 463 -18.99 -16.86 -16.58
CA GLN A 463 -18.80 -15.93 -15.45
C GLN A 463 -17.70 -14.91 -15.76
N LEU A 464 -16.53 -15.37 -16.23
CA LEU A 464 -15.41 -14.51 -16.57
C LEU A 464 -15.78 -13.49 -17.66
N LEU A 465 -16.36 -13.95 -18.77
CA LEU A 465 -16.75 -13.09 -19.89
C LEU A 465 -17.82 -12.04 -19.51
N ASN A 466 -18.55 -12.27 -18.40
CA ASN A 466 -19.57 -11.36 -17.86
C ASN A 466 -19.04 -10.47 -16.71
N ASN A 467 -17.75 -10.15 -16.73
CA ASN A 467 -17.09 -9.29 -15.75
C ASN A 467 -17.18 -9.76 -14.31
N LYS A 468 -17.33 -11.08 -14.06
CA LYS A 468 -17.00 -11.62 -12.73
C LYS A 468 -15.47 -11.64 -12.61
N PRO A 469 -14.88 -10.92 -11.65
CA PRO A 469 -13.43 -10.84 -11.53
C PRO A 469 -12.83 -12.19 -11.17
N ILE A 470 -11.62 -12.45 -11.67
CA ILE A 470 -10.72 -13.43 -11.10
C ILE A 470 -10.01 -12.76 -9.94
N MET A 471 -10.19 -13.26 -8.73
CA MET A 471 -9.40 -12.85 -7.58
C MET A 471 -8.07 -13.59 -7.59
N LEU A 472 -6.99 -12.87 -7.39
CA LEU A 472 -5.66 -13.41 -7.10
C LEU A 472 -5.45 -13.24 -5.60
N GLU A 473 -5.54 -14.34 -4.86
CA GLU A 473 -5.39 -14.40 -3.42
C GLU A 473 -3.97 -14.91 -3.12
N THR A 474 -3.05 -14.02 -2.75
CA THR A 474 -1.69 -14.42 -2.35
C THR A 474 -1.71 -14.89 -0.90
N ASP A 475 -1.95 -16.19 -0.71
CA ASP A 475 -2.15 -16.84 0.59
C ASP A 475 -0.93 -16.76 1.51
N GLN A 476 0.26 -16.93 0.94
CA GLN A 476 1.53 -16.90 1.65
C GLN A 476 2.65 -16.44 0.71
N THR A 477 3.61 -15.73 1.27
CA THR A 477 4.85 -15.37 0.57
C THR A 477 6.04 -15.79 1.41
N ASP A 478 6.75 -16.81 0.94
CA ASP A 478 8.03 -17.18 1.55
C ASP A 478 9.09 -16.16 1.14
N GLY A 479 9.94 -15.80 2.08
CA GLY A 479 11.07 -14.90 1.85
C GLY A 479 11.77 -14.53 3.14
N VAL A 480 12.95 -13.94 2.98
CA VAL A 480 13.83 -13.59 4.10
C VAL A 480 14.02 -12.08 4.22
N TYR A 481 14.32 -11.62 5.43
CA TYR A 481 14.79 -10.27 5.71
C TYR A 481 16.29 -10.24 5.95
N LYS A 482 16.87 -9.06 5.79
CA LYS A 482 18.29 -8.83 6.04
C LYS A 482 18.49 -7.98 7.29
N ILE A 483 19.57 -8.25 8.02
CA ILE A 483 20.03 -7.50 9.19
C ILE A 483 21.49 -7.11 9.01
N ARG A 484 21.95 -6.16 9.82
CA ARG A 484 23.36 -5.80 9.89
C ARG A 484 24.06 -6.60 10.99
N ASP A 485 25.16 -7.26 10.67
CA ASP A 485 25.98 -7.99 11.65
C ASP A 485 26.95 -7.06 12.42
N THR A 486 27.72 -7.61 13.36
CA THR A 486 28.73 -6.87 14.14
C THR A 486 29.90 -6.31 13.34
N HIS A 487 30.10 -6.76 12.10
CA HIS A 487 31.11 -6.25 11.19
C HIS A 487 30.55 -5.17 10.27
N GLY A 488 29.25 -4.88 10.35
CA GLY A 488 28.57 -3.91 9.50
C GLY A 488 28.06 -4.51 8.18
N ASN A 489 28.17 -5.81 7.95
CA ASN A 489 27.73 -6.46 6.72
C ASN A 489 26.22 -6.72 6.75
N ILE A 490 25.58 -6.64 5.59
CA ILE A 490 24.18 -7.06 5.41
C ILE A 490 24.14 -8.58 5.23
N VAL A 491 23.50 -9.28 6.16
CA VAL A 491 23.37 -10.74 6.18
C VAL A 491 21.92 -11.15 6.33
N THR A 492 21.59 -12.41 6.02
CA THR A 492 20.24 -12.94 6.27
C THR A 492 19.96 -13.00 7.76
N GLY A 493 18.89 -12.33 8.21
CA GLY A 493 18.48 -12.31 9.62
C GLY A 493 17.50 -13.42 9.99
N GLY A 494 16.59 -13.76 9.07
CA GLY A 494 15.59 -14.80 9.28
C GLY A 494 14.50 -14.76 8.20
N GLU A 495 13.44 -15.52 8.42
CA GLU A 495 12.26 -15.56 7.54
C GLU A 495 11.21 -14.54 8.00
N TRP A 496 10.46 -13.97 7.05
CA TRP A 496 9.33 -13.08 7.37
C TRP A 496 8.14 -13.81 8.00
N ASN A 497 8.05 -15.13 7.81
CA ASN A 497 7.02 -15.95 8.45
C ASN A 497 7.19 -15.93 9.98
N GLY A 498 6.10 -15.75 10.72
CA GLY A 498 6.09 -15.53 12.17
C GLY A 498 6.23 -14.05 12.55
N VAL A 499 7.11 -13.30 11.87
CA VAL A 499 7.33 -11.86 12.11
C VAL A 499 6.12 -11.04 11.66
N THR A 500 5.57 -11.33 10.48
CA THR A 500 4.39 -10.63 9.94
C THR A 500 3.17 -10.74 10.86
N GLN A 501 2.98 -11.87 11.55
CA GLN A 501 1.89 -12.05 12.52
C GLN A 501 2.10 -11.18 13.78
N GLN A 502 3.34 -11.00 14.23
CA GLN A 502 3.64 -10.09 15.35
C GLN A 502 3.37 -8.64 14.98
N ILE A 503 3.79 -8.21 13.78
CA ILE A 503 3.46 -6.89 13.24
C ILE A 503 1.94 -6.69 13.21
N LYS A 504 1.19 -7.61 12.58
CA LYS A 504 -0.28 -7.55 12.49
C LYS A 504 -0.96 -7.49 13.86
N ALA A 505 -0.33 -8.03 14.92
CA ALA A 505 -0.89 -8.02 16.28
C ALA A 505 -0.68 -6.70 17.04
N LYS A 506 0.36 -5.91 16.71
CA LYS A 506 0.70 -4.63 17.38
C LYS A 506 0.29 -3.38 16.58
N THR A 507 -0.11 -3.55 15.32
CA THR A 507 -0.30 -2.43 14.38
C THR A 507 -1.73 -2.32 13.86
N ALA A 508 -2.07 -1.15 13.32
CA ALA A 508 -3.19 -0.95 12.41
C ALA A 508 -2.70 -0.97 10.95
N SER A 509 -3.58 -1.33 10.02
CA SER A 509 -3.32 -1.32 8.57
C SER A 509 -3.97 -0.11 7.91
N ILE A 510 -3.21 0.56 7.05
CA ILE A 510 -3.67 1.68 6.23
C ILE A 510 -3.28 1.37 4.79
N ILE A 511 -4.28 1.18 3.94
CA ILE A 511 -4.14 0.99 2.51
C ILE A 511 -4.53 2.30 1.84
N VAL A 512 -3.63 2.86 1.01
CA VAL A 512 -3.94 4.00 0.14
C VAL A 512 -3.96 3.50 -1.30
N ASP A 513 -5.10 3.69 -1.96
CA ASP A 513 -5.30 3.38 -3.37
C ASP A 513 -5.52 4.69 -4.14
N ASP A 514 -4.56 5.06 -4.99
CA ASP A 514 -4.57 6.32 -5.74
C ASP A 514 -5.21 6.20 -7.14
N GLY A 515 -5.75 5.01 -7.46
CA GLY A 515 -6.30 4.62 -8.76
C GLY A 515 -5.27 4.07 -9.75
N LYS A 516 -3.97 4.20 -9.48
CA LYS A 516 -2.88 3.66 -10.31
C LYS A 516 -2.06 2.62 -9.56
N GLN A 517 -1.84 2.86 -8.28
CA GLN A 517 -0.97 2.11 -7.40
C GLN A 517 -1.69 1.91 -6.06
N VAL A 518 -1.27 0.90 -5.33
CA VAL A 518 -1.69 0.67 -3.95
C VAL A 518 -0.46 0.61 -3.06
N ALA A 519 -0.59 1.14 -1.85
CA ALA A 519 0.41 0.99 -0.80
C ALA A 519 -0.28 0.58 0.50
N GLU A 520 0.23 -0.45 1.17
CA GLU A 520 -0.21 -0.87 2.49
C GLU A 520 0.87 -0.57 3.52
N LYS A 521 0.50 0.16 4.57
CA LYS A 521 1.38 0.54 5.68
C LYS A 521 0.84 -0.08 6.98
N ARG A 522 1.76 -0.57 7.82
CA ARG A 522 1.47 -1.09 9.15
C ARG A 522 2.11 -0.18 10.19
N VAL A 523 1.30 0.41 11.07
CA VAL A 523 1.73 1.47 11.99
C VAL A 523 1.36 1.10 13.43
N ALA A 524 2.24 1.42 14.37
CA ALA A 524 2.05 1.19 15.80
C ALA A 524 0.67 1.67 16.26
N ALA A 525 -0.02 0.84 17.04
CA ALA A 525 -1.34 1.17 17.54
C ALA A 525 -1.44 0.78 19.02
N LYS A 526 -1.99 1.69 19.83
CA LYS A 526 -2.04 1.53 21.28
C LYS A 526 -3.26 0.67 21.69
N ASP A 527 -3.04 -0.36 22.49
CA ASP A 527 -4.10 -1.06 23.20
C ASP A 527 -4.51 -0.27 24.45
N TYR A 528 -5.52 0.58 24.29
CA TYR A 528 -6.08 1.34 25.40
C TYR A 528 -6.82 0.48 26.46
N GLY A 529 -6.97 -0.83 26.23
CA GLY A 529 -7.46 -1.80 27.21
C GLY A 529 -6.35 -2.31 28.13
N HIS A 530 -5.07 -2.12 27.77
CA HIS A 530 -3.91 -2.60 28.52
C HIS A 530 -3.11 -1.44 29.14
N PRO A 531 -3.18 -1.21 30.47
CA PRO A 531 -2.51 -0.07 31.12
C PRO A 531 -0.98 -0.05 31.02
N GLU A 532 -0.37 -1.22 30.84
CA GLU A 532 1.08 -1.34 30.66
C GLU A 532 1.50 -1.18 29.19
N ASP A 533 0.57 -1.04 28.25
CA ASP A 533 0.93 -0.67 26.89
C ASP A 533 1.37 0.81 26.87
N LYS A 534 2.68 1.03 26.70
CA LYS A 534 3.29 2.35 26.59
C LYS A 534 3.45 2.83 25.15
N THR A 535 2.96 2.09 24.16
CA THR A 535 2.96 2.50 22.76
C THR A 535 2.40 3.92 22.61
N PRO A 536 3.12 4.84 21.93
CA PRO A 536 2.65 6.20 21.70
C PRO A 536 1.28 6.22 20.99
N PRO A 537 0.32 7.04 21.45
CA PRO A 537 -0.99 7.15 20.80
C PRO A 537 -0.85 7.90 19.47
N LEU A 538 -1.42 7.34 18.39
CA LEU A 538 -1.47 7.97 17.06
C LEU A 538 -2.91 8.12 16.59
N THR A 539 -3.22 9.24 15.95
CA THR A 539 -4.46 9.41 15.18
C THR A 539 -4.30 8.88 13.75
N LEU A 540 -5.40 8.67 13.02
CA LEU A 540 -5.34 8.36 11.59
C LEU A 540 -4.62 9.49 10.81
N LYS A 541 -4.82 10.76 11.18
CA LYS A 541 -4.12 11.91 10.59
C LYS A 541 -2.61 11.84 10.81
N ASP A 542 -2.16 11.59 12.05
CA ASP A 542 -0.73 11.50 12.38
C ASP A 542 -0.07 10.35 11.63
N THR A 543 -0.77 9.22 11.58
CA THR A 543 -0.36 8.01 10.87
C THR A 543 -0.11 8.26 9.39
N LEU A 544 -1.02 8.95 8.70
CA LEU A 544 -0.82 9.30 7.29
C LEU A 544 0.45 10.13 7.09
N LYS A 545 0.64 11.17 7.91
CA LYS A 545 1.86 12.01 7.85
C LYS A 545 3.14 11.21 8.11
N LEU A 546 3.06 10.25 9.03
CA LEU A 546 4.18 9.43 9.44
C LEU A 546 4.58 8.40 8.38
N SER A 547 3.59 7.75 7.76
CA SER A 547 3.79 6.66 6.80
C SER A 547 4.08 7.11 5.37
N TYR A 548 3.82 8.37 5.05
CA TYR A 548 4.06 8.97 3.74
C TYR A 548 4.78 10.32 3.87
N PRO A 549 5.99 10.35 4.46
CA PRO A 549 6.67 11.58 4.83
C PRO A 549 7.13 12.42 3.62
N ASP A 550 7.33 11.80 2.46
CA ASP A 550 7.76 12.47 1.23
C ASP A 550 6.55 12.92 0.39
N GLU A 551 5.45 12.17 0.43
CA GLU A 551 4.26 12.34 -0.40
C GLU A 551 3.17 13.20 0.27
N ILE A 552 3.03 13.12 1.61
CA ILE A 552 2.00 13.85 2.36
C ILE A 552 2.51 15.18 2.92
N LYS A 553 1.79 16.24 2.57
CA LYS A 553 1.99 17.60 3.09
C LYS A 553 0.73 18.10 3.78
N GLU A 554 0.90 18.81 4.88
CA GLU A 554 -0.18 19.48 5.57
C GLU A 554 -0.18 20.97 5.23
N THR A 555 -1.28 21.45 4.64
CA THR A 555 -1.46 22.87 4.28
C THR A 555 -2.79 23.35 4.85
N ASN A 556 -2.76 24.41 5.68
CA ASN A 556 -3.94 24.94 6.36
C ASN A 556 -4.75 23.88 7.16
N GLY A 557 -4.07 22.88 7.74
CA GLY A 557 -4.71 21.82 8.53
C GLY A 557 -5.26 20.64 7.70
N LEU A 558 -5.18 20.70 6.37
CA LEU A 558 -5.62 19.66 5.44
C LEU A 558 -4.43 18.90 4.86
N LEU A 559 -4.60 17.59 4.65
CA LEU A 559 -3.56 16.72 4.10
C LEU A 559 -3.67 16.61 2.58
N TYR A 560 -2.52 16.59 1.91
CA TYR A 560 -2.38 16.41 0.46
C TYR A 560 -1.32 15.35 0.17
N TYR A 561 -1.68 14.30 -0.57
CA TYR A 561 -0.83 13.24 -1.10
C TYR A 561 -0.48 13.55 -2.56
N ASP A 562 0.79 13.81 -2.89
CA ASP A 562 1.23 14.22 -4.24
C ASP A 562 0.35 15.33 -4.85
N ASP A 563 0.13 16.38 -4.05
CA ASP A 563 -0.74 17.53 -4.36
C ASP A 563 -2.24 17.21 -4.56
N LYS A 564 -2.67 15.96 -4.33
CA LYS A 564 -4.08 15.56 -4.29
C LYS A 564 -4.59 15.55 -2.84
N PRO A 565 -5.77 16.11 -2.56
CA PRO A 565 -6.28 16.14 -1.19
C PRO A 565 -6.62 14.73 -0.66
N ILE A 566 -6.20 14.45 0.58
CA ILE A 566 -6.43 13.19 1.30
C ILE A 566 -6.97 13.45 2.71
N TYR A 567 -8.12 14.12 2.80
CA TYR A 567 -8.86 14.31 4.05
C TYR A 567 -10.26 13.75 3.93
N GLU A 568 -10.98 13.59 5.04
CA GLU A 568 -12.25 12.85 5.12
C GLU A 568 -13.26 13.22 4.01
N SER A 569 -13.39 14.50 3.66
CA SER A 569 -14.32 14.96 2.64
C SER A 569 -13.84 14.82 1.19
N SER A 570 -12.54 14.61 0.95
CA SER A 570 -11.97 14.50 -0.40
C SER A 570 -11.78 13.07 -0.90
N VAL A 571 -12.05 12.06 -0.06
CA VAL A 571 -11.81 10.64 -0.35
C VAL A 571 -13.00 9.77 0.04
N MET A 572 -12.95 8.49 -0.36
CA MET A 572 -13.79 7.46 0.23
C MET A 572 -12.94 6.55 1.10
N THR A 573 -13.27 6.46 2.39
CA THR A 573 -12.60 5.57 3.33
C THR A 573 -13.47 4.36 3.62
N TYR A 574 -12.89 3.18 3.53
CA TYR A 574 -13.53 1.89 3.78
C TYR A 574 -12.90 1.21 4.98
N LEU A 575 -13.74 0.65 5.84
CA LEU A 575 -13.37 -0.03 7.08
C LEU A 575 -13.90 -1.47 7.05
N ASP A 576 -13.25 -2.37 7.79
CA ASP A 576 -13.90 -3.62 8.18
C ASP A 576 -14.96 -3.39 9.28
N GLU A 577 -15.78 -4.40 9.56
CA GLU A 577 -16.84 -4.29 10.56
C GLU A 577 -16.34 -3.99 11.98
N ASN A 578 -15.19 -4.52 12.36
CA ASN A 578 -14.65 -4.37 13.72
C ASN A 578 -14.10 -2.96 13.94
N THR A 579 -13.38 -2.45 12.95
CA THR A 579 -12.85 -1.09 12.89
C THR A 579 -14.01 -0.10 12.89
N ALA A 580 -15.05 -0.32 12.09
CA ALA A 580 -16.25 0.53 12.09
C ALA A 580 -16.92 0.59 13.48
N LYS A 581 -17.02 -0.55 14.18
CA LYS A 581 -17.55 -0.60 15.57
C LYS A 581 -16.67 0.18 16.54
N GLU A 582 -15.35 0.04 16.45
CA GLU A 582 -14.42 0.76 17.34
C GLU A 582 -14.40 2.26 17.04
N VAL A 583 -14.40 2.67 15.78
CA VAL A 583 -14.55 4.08 15.35
C VAL A 583 -15.79 4.70 15.98
N LYS A 584 -16.96 4.05 15.82
CA LYS A 584 -18.21 4.51 16.45
C LYS A 584 -18.10 4.60 17.97
N LYS A 585 -17.41 3.65 18.61
CA LYS A 585 -17.20 3.66 20.07
C LYS A 585 -16.35 4.85 20.50
N GLN A 586 -15.27 5.16 19.79
CA GLN A 586 -14.39 6.30 20.10
C GLN A 586 -15.13 7.63 19.97
N ILE A 587 -15.87 7.81 18.88
CA ILE A 587 -16.63 9.05 18.62
C ILE A 587 -17.74 9.29 19.65
N ASN A 588 -18.41 8.23 20.10
CA ASN A 588 -19.46 8.35 21.10
C ASN A 588 -18.92 8.60 22.52
N ASP A 589 -17.62 8.43 22.75
CA ASP A 589 -16.99 8.70 24.04
C ASP A 589 -16.66 10.19 24.21
N THR A 590 -17.63 10.94 24.74
CA THR A 590 -17.50 12.40 24.97
C THR A 590 -16.81 12.79 26.28
N THR A 591 -16.44 11.83 27.13
CA THR A 591 -15.92 12.13 28.49
C THR A 591 -14.63 11.40 28.85
N GLY A 592 -14.30 10.32 28.14
CA GLY A 592 -13.17 9.45 28.38
C GLY A 592 -11.94 9.80 27.54
N LYS A 593 -11.21 8.75 27.16
CA LYS A 593 -9.89 8.84 26.48
C LYS A 593 -9.99 9.19 25.00
N PHE A 594 -11.20 9.18 24.44
CA PHE A 594 -11.49 9.53 23.06
C PHE A 594 -12.35 10.81 22.91
N LYS A 595 -12.49 11.61 23.98
CA LYS A 595 -13.28 12.86 23.98
C LYS A 595 -12.87 13.92 22.95
N ASP A 596 -11.67 13.77 22.40
CA ASP A 596 -11.07 14.61 21.36
C ASP A 596 -11.32 14.09 19.94
N VAL A 597 -11.93 12.92 19.78
CA VAL A 597 -12.25 12.31 18.48
C VAL A 597 -13.58 12.86 17.96
N ASN A 598 -13.51 13.76 16.98
CA ASN A 598 -14.71 14.38 16.38
C ASN A 598 -14.89 13.98 14.90
N HIS A 599 -13.79 13.72 14.21
CA HIS A 599 -13.74 13.33 12.80
C HIS A 599 -13.06 11.97 12.62
N LEU A 600 -13.23 11.35 11.45
CA LEU A 600 -12.61 10.05 11.15
C LEU A 600 -11.08 10.12 11.26
N TYR A 601 -10.50 11.27 10.89
CA TYR A 601 -9.05 11.48 10.92
C TYR A 601 -8.50 11.74 12.33
N ASP A 602 -9.37 12.03 13.31
CA ASP A 602 -9.01 12.16 14.73
C ASP A 602 -9.00 10.81 15.45
N VAL A 603 -9.56 9.75 14.83
CA VAL A 603 -9.65 8.41 15.42
C VAL A 603 -8.28 7.94 15.84
N LYS A 604 -8.18 7.48 17.09
CA LYS A 604 -6.95 6.94 17.66
C LYS A 604 -6.81 5.48 17.28
N LEU A 605 -5.66 5.10 16.76
CA LEU A 605 -5.44 3.74 16.29
C LEU A 605 -5.38 2.75 17.45
N THR A 606 -6.10 1.63 17.29
CA THR A 606 -5.95 0.43 18.12
C THR A 606 -5.43 -0.74 17.27
N PRO A 607 -4.73 -1.72 17.86
CA PRO A 607 -4.24 -2.86 17.10
C PRO A 607 -5.34 -3.53 16.29
N LYS A 608 -4.98 -4.02 15.09
CA LYS A 608 -5.86 -4.71 14.14
C LYS A 608 -6.96 -3.86 13.49
N MET A 609 -6.98 -2.54 13.70
CA MET A 609 -7.83 -1.68 12.87
C MET A 609 -7.36 -1.71 11.41
N ASN A 610 -8.30 -1.64 10.47
CA ASN A 610 -8.05 -1.71 9.04
C ASN A 610 -8.76 -0.58 8.29
N PHE A 611 -7.98 0.21 7.56
CA PHE A 611 -8.44 1.34 6.76
C PHE A 611 -8.02 1.16 5.30
N THR A 612 -8.94 1.37 4.37
CA THR A 612 -8.64 1.56 2.95
C THR A 612 -9.10 2.95 2.53
N ILE A 613 -8.19 3.80 2.07
CA ILE A 613 -8.47 5.14 1.58
C ILE A 613 -8.36 5.12 0.06
N LYS A 614 -9.52 5.22 -0.60
CA LYS A 614 -9.65 5.31 -2.05
C LYS A 614 -9.67 6.78 -2.46
N MET A 615 -8.63 7.22 -3.16
CA MET A 615 -8.54 8.59 -3.67
C MET A 615 -9.58 8.83 -4.76
N ALA A 616 -10.11 10.04 -4.84
CA ALA A 616 -11.06 10.41 -5.88
C ALA A 616 -10.37 10.52 -7.26
N SER A 617 -11.02 10.01 -8.30
CA SER A 617 -10.60 10.19 -9.70
C SER A 617 -10.70 11.66 -10.10
N LEU A 618 -11.70 12.37 -9.56
CA LEU A 618 -11.90 13.82 -9.71
C LEU A 618 -12.30 14.43 -8.37
N TYR A 619 -11.76 15.62 -8.07
CA TYR A 619 -12.08 16.40 -6.87
C TYR A 619 -12.21 17.89 -7.20
N ASP A 620 -13.23 18.55 -6.68
CA ASP A 620 -13.44 20.01 -6.74
C ASP A 620 -13.97 20.54 -5.40
N GLY A 621 -13.09 21.17 -4.63
CA GLY A 621 -13.41 21.86 -3.38
C GLY A 621 -13.77 23.33 -3.53
N ALA A 622 -14.19 23.78 -4.73
CA ALA A 622 -14.64 25.16 -4.97
C ALA A 622 -13.61 26.30 -4.72
N GLU A 623 -12.35 25.98 -4.47
CA GLU A 623 -11.32 26.98 -4.11
C GLU A 623 -10.91 27.90 -5.27
N ASN A 624 -11.20 27.51 -6.50
CA ASN A 624 -10.99 28.36 -7.66
C ASN A 624 -11.94 29.56 -7.61
N ARG A 625 -11.40 30.79 -7.68
CA ARG A 625 -12.19 32.04 -7.81
C ARG A 625 -12.82 32.21 -9.20
N SER A 626 -13.09 31.10 -9.87
CA SER A 626 -13.63 30.99 -11.22
C SER A 626 -14.81 30.02 -11.19
N TYR A 627 -15.74 30.19 -12.13
CA TYR A 627 -16.82 29.22 -12.36
C TYR A 627 -16.30 27.92 -13.01
N THR A 628 -15.05 27.92 -13.48
CA THR A 628 -14.38 26.73 -14.03
C THR A 628 -13.43 26.13 -13.01
N GLY A 629 -13.67 24.87 -12.66
CA GLY A 629 -12.90 24.05 -11.72
C GLY A 629 -12.36 22.76 -12.35
N PRO A 630 -11.74 21.87 -11.55
CA PRO A 630 -11.17 20.61 -12.01
C PRO A 630 -12.18 19.65 -12.65
N LEU A 631 -13.45 19.71 -12.23
CA LEU A 631 -14.53 18.94 -12.84
C LEU A 631 -14.95 19.54 -14.19
N GLY A 632 -15.05 20.87 -14.26
CA GLY A 632 -15.51 21.59 -15.45
C GLY A 632 -16.10 22.95 -15.11
N THR A 633 -17.06 23.42 -15.91
CA THR A 633 -17.67 24.75 -15.70
C THR A 633 -19.03 24.65 -15.02
N TRP A 634 -19.17 25.35 -13.91
CA TRP A 634 -20.42 25.50 -13.17
C TRP A 634 -21.27 26.62 -13.76
N TYR A 635 -22.53 26.30 -14.08
CA TYR A 635 -23.53 27.22 -14.62
C TYR A 635 -24.62 27.47 -13.59
N LEU A 636 -25.12 28.72 -13.58
CA LEU A 636 -26.19 29.15 -12.66
C LEU A 636 -25.83 28.92 -11.18
N THR A 637 -24.54 29.00 -10.89
CA THR A 637 -23.93 28.75 -9.59
C THR A 637 -23.06 29.95 -9.22
N TYR A 638 -23.09 30.33 -7.95
CA TYR A 638 -22.20 31.32 -7.38
C TYR A 638 -21.11 30.65 -6.58
N ASN A 639 -19.88 31.14 -6.70
CA ASN A 639 -18.76 30.71 -5.90
C ASN A 639 -18.54 31.75 -4.78
N VAL A 640 -18.83 31.39 -3.53
CA VAL A 640 -18.92 32.31 -2.38
C VAL A 640 -17.96 31.90 -1.25
N VAL A 641 -17.74 32.79 -0.29
CA VAL A 641 -16.91 32.51 0.90
C VAL A 641 -17.65 31.56 1.87
N GLY A 642 -16.90 30.71 2.57
CA GLY A 642 -17.39 29.64 3.44
C GLY A 642 -17.07 28.28 2.83
N GLY A 643 -17.60 27.18 3.36
CA GLY A 643 -17.29 25.84 2.88
C GLY A 643 -17.33 24.82 4.01
N ASN A 644 -17.32 23.56 3.63
CA ASN A 644 -17.12 22.44 4.54
C ASN A 644 -15.63 22.36 4.90
N THR A 645 -14.78 22.45 3.88
CA THR A 645 -13.34 22.65 4.03
C THR A 645 -12.92 23.91 3.28
N GLY A 646 -11.64 24.27 3.34
CA GLY A 646 -11.11 25.41 2.60
C GLY A 646 -11.74 26.76 2.96
N LYS A 647 -11.93 27.63 1.97
CA LYS A 647 -12.41 29.01 2.13
C LYS A 647 -13.58 29.35 1.20
N ARG A 648 -13.91 28.47 0.25
CA ARG A 648 -14.95 28.73 -0.75
C ARG A 648 -15.88 27.54 -0.94
N GLN A 649 -17.04 27.81 -1.49
CA GLN A 649 -18.10 26.84 -1.75
C GLN A 649 -18.97 27.30 -2.92
N TYR A 650 -19.70 26.34 -3.50
CA TYR A 650 -20.71 26.63 -4.50
C TYR A 650 -22.07 26.88 -3.85
N ARG A 651 -22.87 27.75 -4.47
CA ARG A 651 -24.21 28.13 -4.02
C ARG A 651 -25.17 28.33 -5.19
N SER A 652 -26.36 27.76 -5.11
CA SER A 652 -27.47 28.13 -6.00
C SER A 652 -28.84 27.75 -5.43
N ALA A 653 -29.87 28.51 -5.81
CA ALA A 653 -31.27 28.10 -5.66
C ALA A 653 -31.88 27.61 -6.99
N HIS A 654 -31.18 27.76 -8.12
CA HIS A 654 -31.76 27.55 -9.45
C HIS A 654 -32.07 26.07 -9.72
N SER A 655 -33.19 25.79 -10.37
CA SER A 655 -33.63 24.44 -10.77
C SER A 655 -32.78 23.78 -11.88
N SER A 656 -31.71 24.45 -12.32
CA SER A 656 -30.87 24.04 -13.46
C SER A 656 -29.40 24.35 -13.20
N ALA A 657 -29.01 24.63 -11.95
CA ALA A 657 -27.61 24.73 -11.59
C ALA A 657 -26.91 23.41 -11.86
N HIS A 658 -25.78 23.46 -12.54
CA HIS A 658 -25.04 22.24 -12.92
C HIS A 658 -23.58 22.53 -13.21
N VAL A 659 -22.76 21.48 -13.18
CA VAL A 659 -21.44 21.46 -13.81
C VAL A 659 -21.53 20.69 -15.11
N ALA A 660 -20.97 21.26 -16.19
CA ALA A 660 -20.65 20.52 -17.40
C ALA A 660 -19.21 20.03 -17.30
N LEU A 661 -19.01 18.71 -17.36
CA LEU A 661 -17.70 18.10 -17.21
C LEU A 661 -16.80 18.48 -18.39
N SER A 662 -15.56 18.86 -18.08
CA SER A 662 -14.54 19.16 -19.09
C SER A 662 -14.11 17.89 -19.83
N SER A 663 -13.54 18.06 -21.03
CA SER A 663 -12.96 16.93 -21.78
C SER A 663 -11.82 16.25 -21.01
N GLU A 664 -11.04 17.02 -20.24
CA GLU A 664 -9.98 16.52 -19.37
C GLU A 664 -10.53 15.69 -18.21
N ALA A 665 -11.63 16.13 -17.59
CA ALA A 665 -12.30 15.39 -16.53
C ALA A 665 -12.87 14.06 -17.05
N LYS A 666 -13.58 14.08 -18.18
CA LYS A 666 -14.14 12.87 -18.80
C LYS A 666 -13.08 11.82 -19.12
N LYS A 667 -11.89 12.23 -19.58
CA LYS A 667 -10.77 11.32 -19.89
C LYS A 667 -10.20 10.58 -18.67
N LYS A 668 -10.44 11.09 -17.45
CA LYS A 668 -10.02 10.45 -16.20
C LYS A 668 -11.03 9.44 -15.66
N LEU A 669 -12.21 9.34 -16.28
CA LEU A 669 -13.26 8.41 -15.90
C LEU A 669 -13.25 7.23 -16.87
N ASN A 670 -13.00 6.04 -16.34
CA ASN A 670 -13.10 4.79 -17.07
C ASN A 670 -14.55 4.59 -17.54
N GLN A 671 -14.69 4.16 -18.79
CA GLN A 671 -15.98 3.75 -19.32
C GLN A 671 -16.34 2.36 -18.78
N ASN A 672 -17.63 2.10 -18.67
CA ASN A 672 -18.22 0.87 -18.15
C ASN A 672 -17.81 0.57 -16.70
N ALA A 673 -17.69 1.61 -15.89
CA ALA A 673 -17.37 1.53 -14.47
C ALA A 673 -18.42 2.23 -13.59
N ASN A 674 -18.52 1.76 -12.35
CA ASN A 674 -19.32 2.34 -11.29
C ASN A 674 -18.50 3.36 -10.51
N TYR A 675 -19.12 4.50 -10.22
CA TYR A 675 -18.54 5.59 -9.45
C TYR A 675 -19.46 6.00 -8.31
N TYR A 676 -18.90 6.44 -7.19
CA TYR A 676 -19.62 7.29 -6.25
C TYR A 676 -19.37 8.76 -6.60
N LEU A 677 -20.46 9.50 -6.83
CA LEU A 677 -20.46 10.95 -6.72
C LEU A 677 -20.74 11.29 -5.25
N SER A 678 -19.79 11.94 -4.59
CA SER A 678 -19.96 12.46 -3.23
C SER A 678 -19.86 13.98 -3.20
N MET A 679 -20.59 14.61 -2.28
CA MET A 679 -20.51 16.03 -2.00
C MET A 679 -21.01 16.35 -0.59
N TYR A 680 -20.48 17.41 0.01
CA TYR A 680 -20.95 17.92 1.29
C TYR A 680 -21.93 19.06 1.04
N MET A 681 -23.16 18.94 1.56
CA MET A 681 -24.24 19.87 1.24
C MET A 681 -24.96 20.41 2.48
N LYS A 682 -25.44 21.66 2.38
CA LYS A 682 -26.39 22.28 3.32
C LYS A 682 -27.30 23.27 2.59
N ALA A 683 -28.27 23.86 3.27
CA ALA A 683 -29.18 24.86 2.69
C ALA A 683 -29.52 25.99 3.66
N ASP A 684 -30.02 27.12 3.15
CA ASP A 684 -30.45 28.26 4.01
C ASP A 684 -31.61 27.88 4.95
N SER A 685 -32.45 26.93 4.54
CA SER A 685 -33.59 26.41 5.28
C SER A 685 -33.87 24.96 4.87
N THR A 686 -34.84 24.31 5.53
CA THR A 686 -35.27 22.97 5.11
C THR A 686 -35.73 22.98 3.64
N THR A 687 -35.14 22.11 2.83
CA THR A 687 -35.46 21.94 1.41
C THR A 687 -35.07 20.54 0.94
N GLU A 688 -35.52 20.14 -0.24
CA GLU A 688 -35.25 18.83 -0.82
C GLU A 688 -34.83 18.93 -2.29
N PRO A 689 -33.60 19.42 -2.59
CA PRO A 689 -33.10 19.46 -3.96
C PRO A 689 -32.95 18.06 -4.57
N THR A 690 -33.02 18.01 -5.90
CA THR A 690 -32.69 16.81 -6.67
C THR A 690 -31.29 16.93 -7.24
N ILE A 691 -30.42 15.99 -6.91
CA ILE A 691 -29.12 15.84 -7.58
C ILE A 691 -29.32 14.85 -8.71
N GLU A 692 -28.97 15.24 -9.93
CA GLU A 692 -29.14 14.42 -11.13
C GLU A 692 -27.82 14.36 -11.88
N VAL A 693 -27.35 13.15 -12.16
CA VAL A 693 -26.22 12.93 -13.04
C VAL A 693 -26.76 12.58 -14.41
N ALA A 694 -26.40 13.39 -15.41
CA ALA A 694 -26.77 13.19 -16.80
C ALA A 694 -25.56 12.76 -17.61
N GLY A 695 -25.78 11.80 -18.50
CA GLY A 695 -24.83 11.48 -19.55
C GLY A 695 -25.14 12.26 -20.83
N GLU A 696 -24.35 11.99 -21.87
CA GLU A 696 -24.47 12.69 -23.16
C GLU A 696 -25.80 12.43 -23.89
N LYS A 697 -26.48 11.32 -23.58
CA LYS A 697 -27.74 10.91 -24.24
C LYS A 697 -28.97 11.05 -23.33
N SER A 698 -28.84 10.71 -22.05
CA SER A 698 -29.96 10.69 -21.09
C SER A 698 -29.50 10.83 -19.64
N ALA A 699 -30.44 11.04 -18.72
CA ALA A 699 -30.17 10.98 -17.28
C ALA A 699 -29.66 9.58 -16.88
N ILE A 700 -28.59 9.53 -16.09
CA ILE A 700 -28.00 8.28 -15.58
C ILE A 700 -28.66 7.91 -14.25
N THR A 701 -28.73 8.86 -13.32
CA THR A 701 -29.32 8.65 -11.99
C THR A 701 -29.78 9.97 -11.40
N SER A 702 -30.75 9.92 -10.49
CA SER A 702 -31.19 11.09 -9.73
C SER A 702 -31.56 10.71 -8.30
N LYS A 703 -31.27 11.60 -7.34
CA LYS A 703 -31.54 11.41 -5.92
C LYS A 703 -32.04 12.72 -5.31
N LYS A 704 -33.16 12.65 -4.59
CA LYS A 704 -33.62 13.74 -3.72
C LYS A 704 -32.89 13.70 -2.39
N VAL A 705 -32.50 14.87 -1.88
CA VAL A 705 -31.72 14.99 -0.65
C VAL A 705 -32.36 16.00 0.28
N LYS A 706 -32.63 15.61 1.52
CA LYS A 706 -33.18 16.51 2.53
C LYS A 706 -32.07 17.33 3.18
N LEU A 707 -32.08 18.64 2.95
CA LEU A 707 -31.10 19.57 3.50
C LEU A 707 -31.73 20.50 4.53
N ASN A 708 -30.89 21.05 5.42
CA ASN A 708 -31.27 22.07 6.39
C ASN A 708 -30.09 23.05 6.62
N ASN A 709 -30.26 23.97 7.59
CA ASN A 709 -29.32 25.03 7.89
C ASN A 709 -28.35 24.74 9.05
N GLN A 710 -28.32 23.50 9.56
CA GLN A 710 -27.47 23.16 10.71
C GLN A 710 -26.02 22.98 10.28
N ASN A 711 -25.69 21.82 9.70
CA ASN A 711 -24.33 21.45 9.31
C ASN A 711 -24.32 20.87 7.89
N TYR A 712 -23.13 20.80 7.28
CA TYR A 712 -22.97 20.01 6.06
C TYR A 712 -23.27 18.54 6.35
N GLN A 713 -23.90 17.89 5.38
CA GLN A 713 -24.08 16.46 5.35
C GLN A 713 -23.45 15.92 4.07
N ARG A 714 -22.77 14.78 4.16
CA ARG A 714 -22.28 14.09 2.97
C ARG A 714 -23.44 13.43 2.24
N VAL A 715 -23.43 13.54 0.92
CA VAL A 715 -24.36 12.89 0.03
C VAL A 715 -23.57 12.01 -0.92
N ASP A 716 -23.87 10.72 -0.94
CA ASP A 716 -23.29 9.75 -1.87
C ASP A 716 -24.36 9.24 -2.86
N ILE A 717 -23.99 9.18 -4.14
CA ILE A 717 -24.82 8.68 -5.25
C ILE A 717 -23.99 7.72 -6.08
N LEU A 718 -24.46 6.48 -6.22
CA LEU A 718 -23.87 5.51 -7.14
C LEU A 718 -24.24 5.88 -8.59
N VAL A 719 -23.24 5.97 -9.45
CA VAL A 719 -23.33 6.39 -10.85
C VAL A 719 -22.73 5.32 -11.74
N LYS A 720 -23.46 4.91 -12.77
CA LYS A 720 -22.99 3.94 -13.78
C LYS A 720 -22.49 4.69 -15.02
N ASN A 721 -21.18 4.82 -15.19
CA ASN A 721 -20.58 5.52 -16.33
C ASN A 721 -20.40 4.55 -17.52
N SER A 722 -21.37 4.47 -18.44
CA SER A 722 -21.32 3.55 -19.59
C SER A 722 -20.71 4.20 -20.84
N GLU A 723 -20.14 3.41 -21.75
CA GLU A 723 -19.64 3.90 -23.05
C GLU A 723 -20.74 4.54 -23.91
N ARG A 724 -21.97 4.04 -23.83
CA ARG A 724 -23.10 4.58 -24.60
C ARG A 724 -23.57 5.93 -24.07
N ASN A 725 -23.62 6.08 -22.75
CA ASN A 725 -24.12 7.27 -22.07
C ASN A 725 -23.08 7.72 -21.02
N PRO A 726 -21.90 8.19 -21.47
CA PRO A 726 -20.84 8.61 -20.56
C PRO A 726 -21.28 9.87 -19.81
N MET A 727 -20.80 10.01 -18.57
CA MET A 727 -21.10 11.15 -17.70
C MET A 727 -20.77 12.48 -18.39
N ASP A 728 -21.73 13.41 -18.41
CA ASP A 728 -21.60 14.72 -19.05
C ASP A 728 -21.83 15.87 -18.07
N LYS A 729 -22.92 15.80 -17.30
CA LYS A 729 -23.35 16.90 -16.41
C LYS A 729 -23.79 16.38 -15.06
N ILE A 730 -23.58 17.20 -14.04
CA ILE A 730 -24.12 16.96 -12.69
C ILE A 730 -24.98 18.18 -12.33
N TYR A 731 -26.28 17.97 -12.22
CA TYR A 731 -27.26 18.99 -11.85
C TYR A 731 -27.52 18.98 -10.35
N ILE A 732 -27.56 20.16 -9.75
CA ILE A 732 -28.06 20.43 -8.41
C ILE A 732 -29.36 21.24 -8.56
N ARG A 733 -30.49 20.53 -8.70
CA ARG A 733 -31.78 21.14 -9.01
C ARG A 733 -32.43 21.68 -7.73
N GLY A 734 -32.30 22.99 -7.50
CA GLY A 734 -32.97 23.71 -6.42
C GLY A 734 -34.45 24.02 -6.70
N ASN A 735 -35.11 24.62 -5.72
CA ASN A 735 -36.54 24.99 -5.78
C ASN A 735 -36.80 26.43 -6.28
N GLY A 736 -35.75 27.14 -6.73
CA GLY A 736 -35.80 28.53 -7.19
C GLY A 736 -35.78 29.59 -6.07
N THR A 737 -35.87 29.20 -4.80
CA THR A 737 -36.05 30.14 -3.67
C THR A 737 -35.03 29.95 -2.55
N THR A 738 -34.82 28.71 -2.10
CA THR A 738 -33.86 28.36 -1.04
C THR A 738 -32.50 28.09 -1.65
N ASN A 739 -31.45 28.79 -1.22
CA ASN A 739 -30.11 28.44 -1.67
C ASN A 739 -29.67 27.13 -1.04
N VAL A 740 -29.09 26.30 -1.90
CA VAL A 740 -28.33 25.12 -1.56
C VAL A 740 -26.86 25.46 -1.70
N TYR A 741 -26.06 24.96 -0.77
CA TYR A 741 -24.61 25.09 -0.75
C TYR A 741 -24.00 23.71 -0.85
N TRP A 742 -22.93 23.60 -1.64
CA TRP A 742 -22.17 22.36 -1.73
C TRP A 742 -20.69 22.63 -1.89
N ASP A 743 -19.92 21.68 -1.41
CA ASP A 743 -18.46 21.70 -1.36
C ASP A 743 -17.92 20.27 -1.43
N ASP A 744 -16.60 20.15 -1.63
CA ASP A 744 -15.88 18.87 -1.67
C ASP A 744 -16.53 17.84 -2.62
N VAL A 745 -16.69 18.20 -3.89
CA VAL A 745 -17.31 17.31 -4.88
C VAL A 745 -16.29 16.28 -5.36
N THR A 746 -16.54 15.00 -5.10
CA THR A 746 -15.66 13.89 -5.49
C THR A 746 -16.36 12.93 -6.44
N ILE A 747 -15.60 12.35 -7.38
CA ILE A 747 -16.01 11.20 -8.19
C ILE A 747 -14.97 10.09 -7.97
N SER A 748 -15.37 9.01 -7.32
CA SER A 748 -14.47 7.91 -6.90
C SER A 748 -14.90 6.59 -7.52
N GLU A 749 -13.97 5.90 -8.18
CA GLU A 749 -14.21 4.60 -8.81
C GLU A 749 -14.46 3.50 -7.80
N VAL A 750 -15.38 2.59 -8.11
CA VAL A 750 -15.77 1.44 -7.27
C VAL A 750 -15.37 0.13 -7.94
N SER A 751 -15.97 -0.17 -9.09
CA SER A 751 -15.81 -1.44 -9.80
C SER A 751 -16.25 -1.31 -11.25
N ALA A 752 -15.93 -2.28 -12.09
CA ALA A 752 -16.56 -2.40 -13.41
C ALA A 752 -18.07 -2.65 -13.28
N ILE A 753 -18.83 -2.25 -14.30
CA ILE A 753 -20.26 -2.55 -14.37
C ILE A 753 -20.42 -4.07 -14.52
N ASN A 754 -21.03 -4.70 -13.52
CA ASN A 754 -21.55 -6.05 -13.61
C ASN A 754 -22.86 -6.03 -14.42
N PRO A 755 -22.95 -6.67 -15.60
CA PRO A 755 -24.15 -6.64 -16.43
C PRO A 755 -25.40 -7.17 -15.73
N ALA A 756 -25.24 -8.10 -14.79
CA ALA A 756 -26.34 -8.65 -14.01
C ALA A 756 -26.94 -7.66 -13.00
N SER A 757 -26.27 -6.54 -12.69
CA SER A 757 -26.82 -5.49 -11.83
C SER A 757 -27.59 -4.41 -12.59
N LEU A 758 -27.67 -4.51 -13.93
CA LEU A 758 -28.44 -3.61 -14.76
C LEU A 758 -29.92 -4.04 -14.79
N SER A 759 -30.81 -3.07 -14.57
CA SER A 759 -32.25 -3.23 -14.78
C SER A 759 -32.58 -3.47 -16.26
N ASP A 760 -33.78 -3.97 -16.52
CA ASP A 760 -34.24 -4.24 -17.89
C ASP A 760 -34.29 -2.93 -18.70
N GLU A 761 -34.73 -1.83 -18.09
CA GLU A 761 -34.78 -0.51 -18.72
C GLU A 761 -33.38 0.02 -19.08
N GLU A 762 -32.38 -0.21 -18.23
CA GLU A 762 -30.99 0.16 -18.54
C GLU A 762 -30.43 -0.67 -19.70
N ILE A 763 -30.80 -1.96 -19.78
CA ILE A 763 -30.41 -2.85 -20.88
C ILE A 763 -31.08 -2.42 -22.19
N GLN A 764 -32.40 -2.21 -22.19
CA GLN A 764 -33.13 -1.64 -23.33
C GLN A 764 -32.50 -0.31 -23.77
N GLU A 765 -32.17 0.48 -22.75
CA GLU A 765 -31.27 1.61 -22.75
C GLU A 765 -30.14 1.39 -23.73
N ILE A 766 -29.24 0.46 -23.39
CA ILE A 766 -28.03 0.11 -24.14
C ILE A 766 -28.30 -0.38 -25.56
N PHE A 767 -29.39 -1.12 -25.79
CA PHE A 767 -29.73 -1.71 -27.10
C PHE A 767 -30.41 -0.77 -28.12
N LYS A 768 -30.93 0.38 -27.67
CA LYS A 768 -31.71 1.27 -28.55
C LYS A 768 -30.98 1.85 -29.78
N ASP A 769 -29.64 1.83 -29.81
CA ASP A 769 -28.84 2.21 -30.97
C ASP A 769 -28.71 0.99 -31.89
N SER A 770 -29.72 0.81 -32.73
CA SER A 770 -29.85 -0.32 -33.64
C SER A 770 -30.06 0.13 -35.08
N THR A 771 -29.60 -0.66 -36.02
CA THR A 771 -29.82 -0.43 -37.46
C THR A 771 -30.33 -1.71 -38.09
N ILE A 772 -31.50 -1.65 -38.72
CA ILE A 772 -32.04 -2.76 -39.52
C ILE A 772 -31.43 -2.69 -40.92
N GLU A 773 -30.85 -3.80 -41.36
CA GLU A 773 -30.36 -3.97 -42.72
C GLU A 773 -31.47 -4.58 -43.58
N TYR A 774 -31.83 -3.88 -44.66
CA TYR A 774 -32.83 -4.34 -45.61
C TYR A 774 -32.17 -4.99 -46.82
N GLY A 775 -32.64 -6.18 -47.19
CA GLY A 775 -32.22 -6.92 -48.38
C GLY A 775 -32.85 -6.41 -49.67
N ASN A 776 -32.81 -7.24 -50.71
CA ASN A 776 -33.53 -7.01 -51.96
C ASN A 776 -34.69 -8.02 -52.07
N PRO A 777 -35.96 -7.58 -52.14
CA PRO A 777 -36.43 -6.19 -52.21
C PRO A 777 -36.30 -5.41 -50.88
N SER A 778 -36.23 -4.07 -50.96
CA SER A 778 -35.85 -3.15 -49.85
C SER A 778 -36.78 -3.10 -48.64
N PHE A 779 -37.84 -3.90 -48.63
CA PHE A 779 -38.78 -4.06 -47.51
C PHE A 779 -38.58 -5.41 -46.80
N VAL A 780 -37.55 -6.18 -47.16
CA VAL A 780 -37.17 -7.42 -46.47
C VAL A 780 -36.08 -7.11 -45.46
N ALA A 781 -36.33 -7.31 -44.16
CA ALA A 781 -35.34 -7.17 -43.12
C ALA A 781 -34.45 -8.42 -43.05
N ASP A 782 -33.17 -8.24 -43.36
CA ASP A 782 -32.17 -9.32 -43.43
C ASP A 782 -31.43 -9.48 -42.10
N ALA A 783 -31.15 -8.39 -41.40
CA ALA A 783 -30.43 -8.40 -40.14
C ALA A 783 -30.75 -7.15 -39.30
N VAL A 784 -30.41 -7.20 -38.01
CA VAL A 784 -30.32 -6.00 -37.16
C VAL A 784 -28.94 -5.95 -36.51
N THR A 785 -28.32 -4.76 -36.51
CA THR A 785 -27.04 -4.52 -35.85
C THR A 785 -27.25 -3.60 -34.66
N PHE A 786 -26.92 -4.07 -33.46
CA PHE A 786 -26.95 -3.32 -32.21
C PHE A 786 -25.54 -2.76 -31.92
N LYS A 787 -25.42 -1.45 -31.76
CA LYS A 787 -24.15 -0.75 -31.52
C LYS A 787 -23.97 -0.40 -30.04
N ASN A 788 -22.72 -0.19 -29.62
CA ASN A 788 -22.37 0.27 -28.26
C ASN A 788 -22.85 -0.65 -27.12
N ILE A 789 -22.88 -1.96 -27.36
CA ILE A 789 -23.37 -2.95 -26.39
C ILE A 789 -22.24 -3.66 -25.63
N LYS A 790 -21.01 -3.14 -25.66
CA LYS A 790 -19.84 -3.78 -25.04
C LYS A 790 -20.05 -4.25 -23.58
N PRO A 791 -20.76 -3.52 -22.70
CA PRO A 791 -21.07 -4.03 -21.36
C PRO A 791 -21.88 -5.33 -21.38
N LEU A 792 -22.69 -5.55 -22.41
CA LEU A 792 -23.67 -6.64 -22.51
C LEU A 792 -23.27 -7.72 -23.52
N GLN A 793 -22.18 -7.53 -24.26
CA GLN A 793 -21.85 -8.33 -25.44
C GLN A 793 -21.71 -9.83 -25.14
N ASN A 794 -21.25 -10.17 -23.95
CA ASN A 794 -21.11 -11.56 -23.48
C ASN A 794 -22.27 -11.99 -22.57
N TYR A 795 -23.10 -11.04 -22.13
CA TYR A 795 -24.18 -11.26 -21.18
C TYR A 795 -25.47 -11.73 -21.85
N VAL A 796 -25.68 -11.32 -23.11
CA VAL A 796 -26.77 -11.84 -23.95
C VAL A 796 -26.31 -13.12 -24.64
N LYS A 797 -27.02 -14.21 -24.37
CA LYS A 797 -26.73 -15.55 -24.89
C LYS A 797 -27.25 -15.72 -26.31
N GLU A 798 -28.49 -15.30 -26.53
CA GLU A 798 -29.20 -15.45 -27.80
C GLU A 798 -30.28 -14.37 -27.93
N TYR A 799 -30.79 -14.22 -29.14
CA TYR A 799 -31.86 -13.29 -29.47
C TYR A 799 -33.07 -14.06 -29.96
N GLU A 800 -34.20 -13.90 -29.28
CA GLU A 800 -35.49 -14.41 -29.73
C GLU A 800 -36.12 -13.37 -30.66
N ILE A 801 -36.49 -13.79 -31.87
CA ILE A 801 -37.06 -12.93 -32.90
C ILE A 801 -38.50 -13.33 -33.11
N TYR A 802 -39.41 -12.38 -32.95
CA TYR A 802 -40.82 -12.52 -33.31
C TYR A 802 -41.14 -11.61 -34.47
N HIS A 803 -41.82 -12.17 -35.46
CA HIS A 803 -42.26 -11.42 -36.62
C HIS A 803 -43.70 -11.76 -36.94
N LYS A 804 -44.55 -10.74 -36.96
CA LYS A 804 -45.94 -10.81 -37.37
C LYS A 804 -46.10 -10.12 -38.71
N LEU A 805 -46.49 -10.89 -39.72
CA LEU A 805 -46.75 -10.42 -41.08
C LEU A 805 -48.25 -10.37 -41.35
N PHE A 806 -48.72 -9.26 -41.90
CA PHE A 806 -50.04 -9.16 -42.51
C PHE A 806 -49.90 -9.28 -44.04
N SER A 807 -50.61 -10.26 -44.60
CA SER A 807 -50.65 -10.50 -46.05
C SER A 807 -52.09 -10.65 -46.51
N HIS A 808 -52.34 -10.35 -47.78
CA HIS A 808 -53.64 -10.61 -48.42
C HIS A 808 -53.42 -11.69 -49.48
N ASP A 809 -54.33 -12.67 -49.53
CA ASP A 809 -54.34 -13.60 -50.65
C ASP A 809 -54.88 -12.93 -51.92
N SER A 810 -54.81 -13.63 -53.05
CA SER A 810 -55.32 -13.16 -54.35
C SER A 810 -56.83 -12.90 -54.38
N SER A 811 -57.56 -13.29 -53.32
CA SER A 811 -59.00 -13.07 -53.14
C SER A 811 -59.30 -11.92 -52.17
N GLY A 812 -58.28 -11.25 -51.63
CA GLY A 812 -58.41 -10.14 -50.69
C GLY A 812 -58.66 -10.58 -49.23
N ASN A 813 -58.54 -11.86 -48.90
CA ASN A 813 -58.65 -12.30 -47.51
C ASN A 813 -57.33 -12.04 -46.76
N GLU A 814 -57.44 -11.51 -45.55
CA GLU A 814 -56.31 -11.29 -44.66
C GLU A 814 -55.78 -12.62 -44.10
N HIS A 815 -54.46 -12.81 -44.19
CA HIS A 815 -53.71 -13.90 -43.57
C HIS A 815 -52.62 -13.32 -42.67
N ILE A 816 -52.59 -13.78 -41.43
CA ILE A 816 -51.59 -13.43 -40.43
C ILE A 816 -50.59 -14.58 -40.33
N THR A 817 -49.31 -14.29 -40.53
CA THR A 817 -48.22 -15.25 -40.28
C THR A 817 -47.40 -14.76 -39.09
N GLU A 818 -47.17 -15.63 -38.11
CA GLU A 818 -46.33 -15.35 -36.95
C GLU A 818 -45.14 -16.31 -36.95
N ASN A 819 -43.93 -15.76 -37.01
CA ASN A 819 -42.68 -16.51 -36.94
C ASN A 819 -42.01 -16.23 -35.59
N ASN A 820 -41.51 -17.27 -34.94
CA ASN A 820 -40.68 -17.15 -33.74
C ASN A 820 -39.49 -18.11 -33.82
N PHE A 821 -38.27 -17.58 -33.70
CA PHE A 821 -37.04 -18.37 -33.73
C PHE A 821 -35.92 -17.66 -32.97
N ASN A 822 -34.91 -18.43 -32.54
CA ASN A 822 -33.75 -17.91 -31.84
C ASN A 822 -32.53 -17.82 -32.76
N LYS A 823 -31.71 -16.81 -32.55
CA LYS A 823 -30.44 -16.61 -33.26
C LYS A 823 -29.34 -16.21 -32.28
N GLU A 824 -28.14 -16.70 -32.53
CA GLU A 824 -26.96 -16.15 -31.88
C GLU A 824 -26.58 -14.81 -32.52
N GLY A 825 -26.02 -13.92 -31.70
CA GLY A 825 -25.46 -12.66 -32.18
C GLY A 825 -24.04 -12.85 -32.71
N ASP A 826 -23.73 -12.18 -33.82
CA ASP A 826 -22.40 -12.11 -34.42
C ASP A 826 -21.70 -10.83 -33.97
N LEU A 827 -20.81 -10.96 -32.96
CA LEU A 827 -20.01 -9.88 -32.40
C LEU A 827 -18.94 -9.42 -33.39
N LYS A 828 -18.93 -8.13 -33.69
CA LYS A 828 -17.97 -7.47 -34.58
C LYS A 828 -16.80 -6.89 -33.79
N GLU A 829 -15.68 -6.67 -34.49
CA GLU A 829 -14.46 -6.08 -33.90
C GLU A 829 -14.70 -4.69 -33.29
N ASP A 830 -15.70 -3.94 -33.78
CA ASP A 830 -16.08 -2.63 -33.23
C ASP A 830 -16.95 -2.72 -31.95
N GLY A 831 -17.27 -3.94 -31.50
CA GLY A 831 -18.10 -4.22 -30.32
C GLY A 831 -19.61 -4.15 -30.59
N SER A 832 -20.05 -4.05 -31.85
CA SER A 832 -21.45 -4.21 -32.23
C SER A 832 -21.83 -5.69 -32.37
N VAL A 833 -23.10 -6.03 -32.14
CA VAL A 833 -23.62 -7.39 -32.43
C VAL A 833 -24.62 -7.31 -33.56
N LYS A 834 -24.39 -8.14 -34.57
CA LYS A 834 -25.31 -8.35 -35.69
C LYS A 834 -26.14 -9.61 -35.45
N VAL A 835 -27.45 -9.48 -35.51
CA VAL A 835 -28.40 -10.59 -35.41
C VAL A 835 -28.99 -10.84 -36.80
N ASP A 836 -28.78 -12.04 -37.31
CA ASP A 836 -29.35 -12.48 -38.59
C ASP A 836 -30.86 -12.71 -38.43
N LEU A 837 -31.67 -11.96 -39.18
CA LEU A 837 -33.13 -12.08 -39.12
C LEU A 837 -33.65 -13.13 -40.12
N LYS A 838 -32.79 -13.77 -40.91
CA LYS A 838 -33.24 -14.75 -41.91
C LYS A 838 -33.69 -16.05 -41.27
N ASP A 839 -34.90 -16.48 -41.62
CA ASP A 839 -35.38 -17.82 -41.32
C ASP A 839 -35.26 -18.69 -42.59
N ASN A 840 -34.58 -19.84 -42.48
CA ASN A 840 -34.25 -20.72 -43.61
C ASN A 840 -33.62 -20.00 -44.82
N GLY A 841 -32.84 -18.94 -44.59
CA GLY A 841 -32.15 -18.16 -45.63
C GLY A 841 -32.98 -17.05 -46.27
N LEU A 842 -34.24 -16.86 -45.86
CA LEU A 842 -35.13 -15.80 -46.35
C LEU A 842 -35.29 -14.72 -45.27
N GLY A 843 -35.15 -13.44 -45.65
CA GLY A 843 -35.38 -12.32 -44.74
C GLY A 843 -36.86 -12.10 -44.41
N LEU A 844 -37.14 -11.26 -43.42
CA LEU A 844 -38.49 -11.02 -42.90
C LEU A 844 -39.17 -9.88 -43.66
N TRP A 845 -40.35 -10.13 -44.20
CA TRP A 845 -41.10 -9.14 -44.97
C TRP A 845 -41.70 -8.07 -44.06
N MET A 846 -41.32 -6.81 -44.26
CA MET A 846 -41.87 -5.67 -43.50
C MET A 846 -42.92 -4.94 -44.36
N SER A 847 -44.16 -5.41 -44.33
CA SER A 847 -45.32 -4.76 -44.98
C SER A 847 -46.10 -3.87 -43.98
N VAL A 848 -47.00 -3.01 -44.48
CA VAL A 848 -47.86 -2.18 -43.63
C VAL A 848 -48.67 -3.06 -42.68
N GLY A 849 -48.55 -2.81 -41.38
CA GLY A 849 -49.18 -3.58 -40.30
C GLY A 849 -48.30 -4.68 -39.72
N SER A 850 -47.15 -4.99 -40.33
CA SER A 850 -46.21 -5.97 -39.77
C SER A 850 -45.51 -5.45 -38.52
N ASN A 851 -45.14 -6.37 -37.63
CA ASN A 851 -44.44 -6.08 -36.39
C ASN A 851 -43.25 -7.04 -36.24
N LEU A 852 -42.06 -6.47 -36.04
CA LEU A 852 -40.84 -7.17 -35.69
C LEU A 852 -40.47 -6.84 -34.25
N LYS A 853 -40.31 -7.87 -33.42
CA LYS A 853 -39.73 -7.76 -32.08
C LYS A 853 -38.49 -8.62 -31.97
N VAL A 854 -37.52 -8.12 -31.22
CA VAL A 854 -36.35 -8.88 -30.82
C VAL A 854 -36.22 -8.79 -29.31
N TRP A 855 -36.10 -9.93 -28.65
CA TRP A 855 -35.75 -10.01 -27.24
C TRP A 855 -34.34 -10.53 -27.08
N ALA A 856 -33.54 -9.86 -26.26
CA ALA A 856 -32.28 -10.38 -25.77
C ALA A 856 -32.57 -11.35 -24.62
N ILE A 857 -32.02 -12.57 -24.72
CA ILE A 857 -32.06 -13.58 -23.66
C ILE A 857 -30.72 -13.55 -22.93
N THR A 858 -30.73 -13.15 -21.67
CA THR A 858 -29.51 -12.98 -20.86
C THR A 858 -29.08 -14.29 -20.21
N ASN A 859 -27.81 -14.35 -19.76
CA ASN A 859 -27.24 -15.54 -19.12
C ASN A 859 -27.89 -15.92 -17.77
N ASP A 860 -28.57 -14.98 -17.10
CA ASP A 860 -29.37 -15.23 -15.90
C ASP A 860 -30.85 -15.53 -16.21
N GLY A 861 -31.21 -15.63 -17.50
CA GLY A 861 -32.53 -16.07 -17.96
C GLY A 861 -33.56 -14.95 -18.11
N ARG A 862 -33.17 -13.67 -18.04
CA ARG A 862 -34.08 -12.56 -18.36
C ARG A 862 -34.34 -12.49 -19.85
N LYS A 863 -35.58 -12.18 -20.22
CA LYS A 863 -36.03 -11.96 -21.60
C LYS A 863 -36.43 -10.50 -21.75
N ILE A 864 -35.62 -9.71 -22.45
CA ILE A 864 -35.72 -8.24 -22.48
C ILE A 864 -36.01 -7.78 -23.91
N GLU A 865 -37.10 -7.05 -24.15
CA GLU A 865 -37.46 -6.52 -25.48
C GLU A 865 -36.47 -5.42 -25.88
N VAL A 866 -35.57 -5.70 -26.83
CA VAL A 866 -34.50 -4.79 -27.26
C VAL A 866 -34.78 -4.10 -28.58
N LEU A 867 -35.74 -4.61 -29.36
CA LEU A 867 -36.24 -3.98 -30.58
C LEU A 867 -37.74 -4.22 -30.69
N ASN A 868 -38.48 -3.19 -31.08
CA ASN A 868 -39.88 -3.28 -31.47
C ASN A 868 -40.13 -2.32 -32.63
N LYS A 869 -40.33 -2.88 -33.82
CA LYS A 869 -40.48 -2.13 -35.07
C LYS A 869 -41.82 -2.49 -35.70
N ASN A 870 -42.69 -1.50 -35.80
CA ASN A 870 -43.90 -1.56 -36.63
C ASN A 870 -43.59 -0.96 -38.00
N ALA A 871 -44.11 -1.56 -39.07
CA ALA A 871 -44.06 -1.03 -40.43
C ALA A 871 -45.42 -0.55 -40.93
#